data_AF-A0A6A5YQ65-F1
#
_entry.id   AF-A0A6A5YQ65-F1
#
_cell.length_a   1.000
_cell.length_b   1.000
_cell.length_c   1.000
_cell.angle_alpha   90.00
_cell.angle_beta   90.00
_cell.angle_gamma   90.00
#
_symmetry.space_group_name_H-M   'P 1'
#
loop_
_entity.id
_entity.type
_entity.pdbx_description
1 polymer ?
#
loop_
_entity_poly.entity_id
_entity_poly.type
_entity_poly.pdbx_seq_one_letter_code
_entity_poly.pdbx_strand_id
1 'polypeptide(L)'
;MKTKLRGFHQLSINKPRALVLHILKSGIDTACLQAPSWTRDVTGRLQLKAELPLVDGDHYLKRNTDVAFIVRRIYSASPTTSCAEPASQLDIETMPLSKPSQEYIEIRSEEMGLALTAFLKSQQTFAKEFPRFSVKDPLSSPYLFWYRYRKNTEALQQLSSRYREMMNLLTEWIDEHYQSEYIRADELIDRGYVSYNTMPFMFRTSDVVISKDEEHLRTFILDQSPSISRDATGRSHETVTFESLPSLQRLEDRRVNVPWRWQLPCWAIGYEGQFFKAPTILTLEFKSEAPDSEVQIRSLNVYPLRLATEATRLLLRERGKMFWSCRNRRLVAYRSANEDALEHNSERYMIDFASYKTLHLDQQGTRRTLTMAPRDQEPILIENAKTGQLPSAPELYMFPPTIFGFSFRRKNWVDLEVDRITDVVWNKGAFSHLVADQKTKELVQALVANRIAGDRNTDLIQGKGNGLIMLLHGGPGTGKTFTVESVAEMAEKPLYPVTCGDIGTEPEQVEKYLESVLHLGKIWDCVVLLDEADVFLEERSMADLARNALVSVFLRVLEYYDGILILTSNRVGTFDEAFKSRIQLALHYPSLNKSQRCRIWKNFIGRLKDLKEPDIDFDDIECSVLELADEDLNGRQIRNAITIGRQLAKFQGKTLSYEHLSLVIKVSGQFETYAKNTKEGLSDDQVARASGIR
;
A
#
# COMPACT_ATOMS: atom_id res chain seq x y z
N MET A 1 -34.41 -83.73 -29.41
CA MET A 1 -34.52 -82.66 -30.43
C MET A 1 -33.91 -81.37 -29.88
N LYS A 2 -32.63 -81.08 -30.15
CA LYS A 2 -32.09 -79.72 -30.05
C LYS A 2 -31.12 -79.52 -31.21
N THR A 3 -31.55 -78.68 -32.12
CA THR A 3 -30.93 -78.32 -33.39
C THR A 3 -29.97 -77.15 -33.14
N LYS A 4 -28.73 -77.27 -33.64
CA LYS A 4 -27.97 -76.26 -34.44
C LYS A 4 -28.53 -74.81 -34.40
N LEU A 5 -27.78 -73.73 -34.19
CA LEU A 5 -26.59 -73.29 -34.94
C LEU A 5 -25.89 -72.12 -34.25
N ARG A 6 -24.58 -72.06 -34.51
CA ARG A 6 -23.66 -70.93 -34.35
C ARG A 6 -24.22 -69.60 -34.90
N GLY A 7 -23.98 -68.53 -34.16
CA GLY A 7 -24.09 -67.15 -34.60
C GLY A 7 -23.07 -66.29 -33.85
N PHE A 8 -21.78 -66.51 -34.13
CA PHE A 8 -20.75 -65.49 -33.90
C PHE A 8 -21.07 -64.32 -34.84
N HIS A 9 -21.59 -63.23 -34.30
CA HIS A 9 -21.51 -61.92 -34.96
C HIS A 9 -20.65 -61.02 -34.08
N GLN A 10 -19.44 -60.79 -34.58
CA GLN A 10 -18.55 -59.67 -34.31
C GLN A 10 -19.29 -58.46 -33.70
N LEU A 11 -19.09 -58.23 -32.39
CA LEU A 11 -19.05 -56.87 -31.88
C LEU A 11 -17.79 -56.25 -32.48
N SER A 12 -17.95 -55.56 -33.61
CA SER A 12 -16.95 -54.64 -34.12
C SER A 12 -16.60 -53.69 -32.98
N ILE A 13 -15.39 -53.84 -32.42
CA ILE A 13 -14.79 -52.87 -31.52
C ILE A 13 -14.54 -51.64 -32.39
N ASN A 14 -15.55 -50.81 -32.58
CA ASN A 14 -15.41 -49.59 -33.35
C ASN A 14 -14.37 -48.73 -32.63
N LYS A 15 -13.31 -48.38 -33.35
CA LYS A 15 -12.29 -47.45 -32.86
C LYS A 15 -13.02 -46.14 -32.53
N PRO A 16 -12.87 -45.61 -31.31
CA PRO A 16 -13.53 -44.36 -30.94
C PRO A 16 -13.10 -43.26 -31.92
N ARG A 17 -14.00 -42.34 -32.20
CA ARG A 17 -13.76 -41.20 -33.11
C ARG A 17 -14.26 -39.87 -32.54
N ALA A 18 -13.64 -38.79 -32.98
CA ALA A 18 -14.12 -37.43 -32.75
C ALA A 18 -15.16 -37.05 -33.82
N LEU A 19 -16.21 -36.33 -33.44
CA LEU A 19 -17.21 -35.79 -34.38
C LEU A 19 -17.21 -34.26 -34.30
N VAL A 20 -17.03 -33.59 -35.44
CA VAL A 20 -17.16 -32.12 -35.52
C VAL A 20 -18.55 -31.77 -36.02
N LEU A 21 -19.27 -30.94 -35.27
CA LEU A 21 -20.58 -30.40 -35.62
C LEU A 21 -20.50 -28.88 -35.74
N HIS A 22 -21.00 -28.36 -36.85
CA HIS A 22 -21.07 -26.93 -37.13
C HIS A 22 -22.50 -26.44 -36.91
N ILE A 23 -22.72 -25.51 -35.99
CA ILE A 23 -24.05 -25.00 -35.63
C ILE A 23 -24.20 -23.59 -36.18
N LEU A 24 -25.19 -23.38 -37.04
CA LEU A 24 -25.53 -22.06 -37.57
C LEU A 24 -26.67 -21.43 -36.76
N LYS A 25 -26.41 -20.30 -36.11
CA LYS A 25 -27.42 -19.52 -35.38
C LYS A 25 -28.08 -18.49 -36.30
N SER A 26 -29.16 -18.89 -36.95
CA SER A 26 -29.97 -18.04 -37.85
C SER A 26 -31.47 -18.26 -37.59
N GLY A 27 -31.97 -17.83 -36.43
CA GLY A 27 -33.37 -17.99 -36.02
C GLY A 27 -33.75 -19.40 -35.54
N ILE A 28 -33.35 -20.44 -36.28
CA ILE A 28 -33.43 -21.86 -35.88
C ILE A 28 -32.01 -22.44 -35.94
N ASP A 29 -31.52 -22.99 -34.83
CA ASP A 29 -30.18 -23.57 -34.73
C ASP A 29 -30.07 -24.79 -35.65
N THR A 30 -29.28 -24.67 -36.72
CA THR A 30 -29.09 -25.77 -37.70
C THR A 30 -27.73 -26.41 -37.51
N ALA A 31 -27.69 -27.69 -37.15
CA ALA A 31 -26.46 -28.47 -37.00
C ALA A 31 -26.05 -29.09 -38.35
N CYS A 32 -24.76 -29.00 -38.69
CA CYS A 32 -24.20 -29.38 -39.99
C CYS A 32 -22.95 -30.24 -39.80
N LEU A 33 -22.70 -31.17 -40.73
CA LEU A 33 -21.50 -32.01 -40.71
C LEU A 33 -20.28 -31.36 -41.40
N GLN A 34 -20.50 -30.29 -42.17
CA GLN A 34 -19.43 -29.52 -42.82
C GLN A 34 -19.48 -28.05 -42.41
N ALA A 35 -18.32 -27.39 -42.52
CA ALA A 35 -18.21 -25.97 -42.25
C ALA A 35 -19.13 -25.18 -43.20
N PRO A 36 -19.92 -24.25 -42.67
CA PRO A 36 -20.86 -23.49 -43.49
C PRO A 36 -20.11 -22.50 -44.38
N SER A 37 -20.60 -22.28 -45.60
CA SER A 37 -19.96 -21.45 -46.63
C SER A 37 -20.65 -20.09 -46.76
N TRP A 38 -19.92 -19.03 -47.10
CA TRP A 38 -20.54 -17.74 -47.39
C TRP A 38 -21.20 -17.74 -48.77
N THR A 39 -22.43 -17.27 -48.84
CA THR A 39 -23.22 -17.12 -50.07
C THR A 39 -23.89 -15.74 -50.10
N ARG A 40 -24.32 -15.28 -51.28
CA ARG A 40 -25.07 -14.02 -51.42
C ARG A 40 -26.54 -14.34 -51.65
N ASP A 41 -27.41 -13.70 -50.89
CA ASP A 41 -28.86 -13.75 -51.09
C ASP A 41 -29.27 -12.91 -52.31
N VAL A 42 -30.52 -13.04 -52.78
CA VAL A 42 -31.11 -12.36 -53.94
C VAL A 42 -31.01 -10.82 -53.84
N THR A 43 -30.85 -10.31 -52.61
CA THR A 43 -30.65 -8.87 -52.30
C THR A 43 -29.18 -8.43 -52.27
N GLY A 44 -28.23 -9.32 -52.59
CA GLY A 44 -26.79 -9.07 -52.55
C GLY A 44 -26.15 -9.12 -51.15
N ARG A 45 -26.92 -9.48 -50.10
CA ARG A 45 -26.42 -9.60 -48.73
C ARG A 45 -25.69 -10.93 -48.51
N LEU A 46 -24.58 -10.89 -47.77
CA LEU A 46 -23.85 -12.08 -47.36
C LEU A 46 -24.66 -12.88 -46.32
N GLN A 47 -24.85 -14.16 -46.58
CA GLN A 47 -25.50 -15.13 -45.70
C GLN A 47 -24.66 -16.39 -45.60
N LEU A 48 -24.65 -17.00 -44.41
CA LEU A 48 -23.99 -18.26 -44.16
C LEU A 48 -24.89 -19.42 -44.57
N LYS A 49 -24.42 -20.26 -45.48
CA LYS A 49 -25.11 -21.46 -45.97
C LYS A 49 -24.64 -22.69 -45.19
N ALA A 50 -25.59 -23.40 -44.61
CA ALA A 50 -25.39 -24.71 -44.00
C ALA A 50 -25.02 -25.76 -45.06
N GLU A 51 -23.88 -26.44 -44.89
CA GLU A 51 -23.45 -27.55 -45.75
C GLU A 51 -23.68 -28.89 -45.02
N LEU A 52 -24.48 -29.79 -45.61
CA LEU A 52 -24.93 -31.05 -45.01
C LEU A 52 -25.67 -30.88 -43.65
N PRO A 53 -26.86 -30.24 -43.63
CA PRO A 53 -27.64 -30.06 -42.42
C PRO A 53 -28.22 -31.39 -41.90
N LEU A 54 -28.22 -31.55 -40.58
CA LEU A 54 -28.84 -32.67 -39.87
C LEU A 54 -30.30 -32.34 -39.59
N VAL A 55 -31.21 -33.23 -40.01
CA VAL A 55 -32.65 -33.08 -39.78
C VAL A 55 -33.02 -33.35 -38.32
N ASP A 56 -32.36 -34.32 -37.68
CA ASP A 56 -32.48 -34.63 -36.25
C ASP A 56 -31.10 -34.98 -35.69
N GLY A 57 -30.48 -34.02 -35.01
CA GLY A 57 -29.16 -34.17 -34.41
C GLY A 57 -29.14 -35.22 -33.29
N ASP A 58 -30.21 -35.33 -32.50
CA ASP A 58 -30.27 -36.27 -31.37
C ASP A 58 -30.43 -37.71 -31.87
N HIS A 59 -31.21 -37.93 -32.93
CA HIS A 59 -31.32 -39.24 -33.56
C HIS A 59 -30.01 -39.68 -34.24
N TYR A 60 -29.30 -38.75 -34.89
CA TYR A 60 -27.99 -39.02 -35.48
C TYR A 60 -26.94 -39.40 -34.42
N LEU A 61 -26.94 -38.72 -33.27
CA LEU A 61 -26.02 -39.03 -32.18
C LEU A 61 -26.35 -40.37 -31.49
N LYS A 62 -27.63 -40.71 -31.33
CA LYS A 62 -28.04 -42.03 -30.77
C LYS A 62 -27.62 -43.21 -31.63
N ARG A 63 -27.50 -43.03 -32.95
CA ARG A 63 -27.10 -44.08 -33.90
C ARG A 63 -25.58 -44.28 -33.96
N ASN A 64 -24.79 -43.30 -33.54
CA ASN A 64 -23.33 -43.32 -33.58
C ASN A 64 -22.74 -43.39 -32.16
N THR A 65 -22.87 -44.56 -31.53
CA THR A 65 -22.35 -44.82 -30.16
C THR A 65 -20.82 -44.92 -30.08
N ASP A 66 -20.14 -44.88 -31.23
CA ASP A 66 -18.68 -44.93 -31.36
C ASP A 66 -17.99 -43.55 -31.23
N VAL A 67 -18.77 -42.48 -31.06
CA VAL A 67 -18.26 -41.12 -30.89
C VAL A 67 -17.82 -40.89 -29.44
N ALA A 68 -16.52 -40.63 -29.23
CA ALA A 68 -15.97 -40.39 -27.90
C ALA A 68 -16.28 -38.98 -27.38
N PHE A 69 -16.14 -37.97 -28.24
CA PHE A 69 -16.48 -36.57 -27.96
C PHE A 69 -16.93 -35.84 -29.22
N ILE A 70 -17.64 -34.73 -29.01
CA ILE A 70 -18.18 -33.87 -30.05
C ILE A 70 -17.54 -32.49 -29.94
N VAL A 71 -16.98 -32.00 -31.03
CA VAL A 71 -16.50 -30.61 -31.17
C VAL A 71 -17.64 -29.81 -31.78
N ARG A 72 -18.16 -28.81 -31.07
CA ARG A 72 -19.20 -27.91 -31.59
C ARG A 72 -18.59 -26.57 -31.96
N ARG A 73 -18.74 -26.20 -33.23
CA ARG A 73 -18.35 -24.90 -33.80
C ARG A 73 -19.61 -24.08 -34.09
N ILE A 74 -19.83 -22.99 -33.36
CA ILE A 74 -20.98 -22.12 -33.54
C ILE A 74 -20.62 -20.99 -34.51
N TYR A 75 -21.50 -20.71 -35.46
CA TYR A 75 -21.38 -19.63 -36.43
C TYR A 75 -22.55 -18.67 -36.25
N SER A 76 -22.24 -17.39 -36.06
CA SER A 76 -23.25 -16.32 -36.02
C SER A 76 -23.53 -15.84 -37.45
N ALA A 77 -24.80 -15.57 -37.78
CA ALA A 77 -25.19 -15.14 -39.13
C ALA A 77 -24.65 -13.75 -39.55
N SER A 78 -24.13 -12.96 -38.60
CA SER A 78 -23.48 -11.67 -38.88
C SER A 78 -22.00 -11.86 -39.22
N PRO A 79 -21.46 -11.25 -40.30
CA PRO A 79 -20.06 -11.40 -40.68
C PRO A 79 -19.12 -10.81 -39.62
N THR A 80 -18.39 -11.68 -38.92
CA THR A 80 -17.31 -11.31 -37.99
C THR A 80 -16.02 -11.02 -38.78
N THR A 81 -16.02 -9.99 -39.65
CA THR A 81 -14.81 -9.61 -40.38
C THR A 81 -14.17 -8.37 -39.76
N SER A 82 -12.92 -8.55 -39.32
CA SER A 82 -11.98 -7.49 -38.89
C SER A 82 -11.32 -6.78 -40.09
N CYS A 83 -12.00 -6.66 -41.24
CA CYS A 83 -11.40 -6.04 -42.43
C CYS A 83 -11.94 -4.63 -42.63
N ALA A 84 -11.02 -3.69 -42.77
CA ALA A 84 -11.25 -2.28 -43.06
C ALA A 84 -11.83 -2.00 -44.47
N GLU A 85 -12.21 -3.04 -45.22
CA GLU A 85 -12.70 -2.89 -46.59
C GLU A 85 -14.21 -3.18 -46.67
N PRO A 86 -15.00 -2.30 -47.32
CA PRO A 86 -16.43 -2.49 -47.49
C PRO A 86 -16.70 -3.71 -48.38
N ALA A 87 -17.72 -4.50 -48.02
CA ALA A 87 -18.15 -5.72 -48.71
C ALA A 87 -18.41 -5.57 -50.23
N SER A 88 -18.53 -4.33 -50.72
CA SER A 88 -18.65 -3.98 -52.13
C SER A 88 -17.37 -4.19 -52.96
N GLN A 89 -16.20 -4.38 -52.33
CA GLN A 89 -14.91 -4.56 -53.00
C GLN A 89 -14.41 -6.01 -53.01
N LEU A 90 -15.13 -6.95 -52.38
CA LEU A 90 -14.75 -8.37 -52.40
C LEU A 90 -15.22 -9.01 -53.71
N ASP A 91 -14.27 -9.33 -54.59
CA ASP A 91 -14.47 -10.15 -55.78
C ASP A 91 -15.04 -11.54 -55.41
N ILE A 92 -15.82 -12.14 -56.32
CA ILE A 92 -16.51 -13.43 -56.14
C ILE A 92 -15.52 -14.56 -55.77
N GLU A 93 -14.26 -14.44 -56.19
CA GLU A 93 -13.22 -15.44 -55.97
C GLU A 93 -12.57 -15.38 -54.57
N THR A 94 -12.77 -14.31 -53.80
CA THR A 94 -12.18 -14.13 -52.46
C THR A 94 -13.25 -13.89 -51.40
N MET A 95 -14.14 -14.86 -51.23
CA MET A 95 -15.03 -14.91 -50.07
C MET A 95 -14.21 -15.24 -48.80
N PRO A 96 -14.41 -14.54 -47.68
CA PRO A 96 -13.68 -14.81 -46.44
C PRO A 96 -14.00 -16.22 -45.91
N LEU A 97 -13.02 -16.89 -45.30
CA LEU A 97 -13.25 -18.17 -44.63
C LEU A 97 -14.21 -17.97 -43.44
N SER A 98 -15.17 -18.88 -43.26
CA SER A 98 -16.07 -18.87 -42.10
C SER A 98 -15.30 -19.25 -40.84
N LYS A 99 -15.07 -18.28 -39.96
CA LYS A 99 -14.51 -18.53 -38.62
C LYS A 99 -15.66 -18.75 -37.62
N PRO A 100 -15.61 -19.78 -36.78
CA PRO A 100 -16.60 -19.98 -35.73
C PRO A 100 -16.51 -18.84 -34.71
N SER A 101 -17.66 -18.38 -34.21
CA SER A 101 -17.74 -17.39 -33.12
C SER A 101 -17.50 -18.03 -31.75
N GLN A 102 -17.82 -19.32 -31.58
CA GLN A 102 -17.53 -20.09 -30.37
C GLN A 102 -17.19 -21.53 -30.74
N GLU A 103 -16.26 -22.13 -29.99
CA GLU A 103 -15.92 -23.55 -30.12
C GLU A 103 -15.81 -24.20 -28.73
N TYR A 104 -16.41 -25.37 -28.56
CA TYR A 104 -16.27 -26.18 -27.34
C TYR A 104 -16.36 -27.68 -27.63
N ILE A 105 -15.76 -28.49 -26.76
CA ILE A 105 -15.82 -29.96 -26.80
C ILE A 105 -16.79 -30.47 -25.73
N GLU A 106 -17.68 -31.37 -26.12
CA GLU A 106 -18.52 -32.14 -25.21
C GLU A 106 -18.11 -33.59 -25.17
N ILE A 107 -17.86 -34.09 -23.97
CA ILE A 107 -17.51 -35.50 -23.74
C ILE A 107 -18.80 -36.31 -23.69
N ARG A 108 -18.88 -37.37 -24.51
CA ARG A 108 -20.06 -38.24 -24.59
C ARG A 108 -19.82 -39.63 -24.03
N SER A 109 -18.64 -40.18 -24.26
CA SER A 109 -18.26 -41.50 -23.73
C SER A 109 -17.95 -41.41 -22.24
N GLU A 110 -18.56 -42.29 -21.43
CA GLU A 110 -18.24 -42.43 -20.01
C GLU A 110 -16.78 -42.86 -19.81
N GLU A 111 -16.25 -43.73 -20.68
CA GLU A 111 -14.84 -44.15 -20.65
C GLU A 111 -13.90 -42.96 -20.87
N MET A 112 -14.24 -42.06 -21.80
CA MET A 112 -13.49 -40.83 -22.06
C MET A 112 -13.52 -39.88 -20.86
N GLY A 113 -14.69 -39.72 -20.24
CA GLY A 113 -14.83 -38.90 -19.03
C GLY A 113 -14.01 -39.44 -17.85
N LEU A 114 -13.98 -40.76 -17.67
CA LEU A 114 -13.13 -41.41 -16.65
C LEU A 114 -11.64 -41.28 -16.98
N ALA A 115 -11.25 -41.43 -18.24
CA ALA A 115 -9.87 -41.25 -18.69
C ALA A 115 -9.38 -39.81 -18.45
N LEU A 116 -10.18 -38.79 -18.79
CA LEU A 116 -9.87 -37.39 -18.51
C LEU A 116 -9.80 -37.14 -17.00
N THR A 117 -10.74 -37.65 -16.22
CA THR A 117 -10.71 -37.51 -14.75
C THR A 117 -9.46 -38.14 -14.15
N ALA A 118 -9.04 -39.32 -14.63
CA ALA A 118 -7.84 -40.01 -14.17
C ALA A 118 -6.57 -39.20 -14.50
N PHE A 119 -6.49 -38.64 -15.72
CA PHE A 119 -5.40 -37.75 -16.11
C PHE A 119 -5.35 -36.51 -15.22
N LEU A 120 -6.48 -35.83 -15.02
CA LEU A 120 -6.52 -34.60 -14.22
C LEU A 120 -6.18 -34.83 -12.74
N LYS A 121 -6.56 -36.00 -12.18
CA LYS A 121 -6.16 -36.40 -10.81
C LYS A 121 -4.67 -36.67 -10.67
N SER A 122 -3.99 -37.09 -11.73
CA SER A 122 -2.53 -37.28 -11.72
C SER A 122 -1.76 -35.95 -11.63
N GLN A 123 -2.42 -34.83 -11.97
CA GLN A 123 -1.83 -33.49 -11.91
C GLN A 123 -2.05 -32.86 -10.54
N GLN A 124 -0.99 -32.75 -9.73
CA GLN A 124 -1.07 -32.26 -8.36
C GLN A 124 -1.60 -30.81 -8.24
N THR A 125 -1.38 -29.98 -9.26
CA THR A 125 -1.78 -28.56 -9.27
C THR A 125 -3.13 -28.30 -9.92
N PHE A 126 -3.72 -29.28 -10.61
CA PHE A 126 -4.91 -29.05 -11.44
C PHE A 126 -6.12 -28.58 -10.65
N ALA A 127 -6.40 -29.21 -9.50
CA ALA A 127 -7.54 -28.83 -8.65
C ALA A 127 -7.43 -27.39 -8.11
N LYS A 128 -6.21 -26.87 -7.94
CA LYS A 128 -5.96 -25.48 -7.52
C LYS A 128 -6.11 -24.51 -8.68
N GLU A 129 -5.66 -24.90 -9.87
CA GLU A 129 -5.74 -24.05 -11.05
C GLU A 129 -7.15 -24.04 -11.70
N PHE A 130 -7.91 -25.11 -11.57
CA PHE A 130 -9.22 -25.22 -12.22
C PHE A 130 -10.28 -25.68 -11.22
N PRO A 131 -10.57 -24.89 -10.17
CA PRO A 131 -11.43 -25.32 -9.06
C PRO A 131 -12.90 -25.55 -9.48
N ARG A 132 -13.36 -24.88 -10.55
CA ARG A 132 -14.71 -25.04 -11.11
C ARG A 132 -14.78 -25.99 -12.30
N PHE A 133 -13.69 -26.67 -12.64
CA PHE A 133 -13.66 -27.54 -13.81
C PHE A 133 -14.41 -28.84 -13.55
N SER A 134 -15.34 -29.13 -14.45
CA SER A 134 -16.12 -30.36 -14.46
C SER A 134 -15.98 -31.01 -15.83
N VAL A 135 -15.68 -32.32 -15.82
CA VAL A 135 -15.62 -33.15 -17.03
C VAL A 135 -16.98 -33.25 -17.73
N LYS A 136 -18.08 -32.99 -17.01
CA LYS A 136 -19.44 -33.00 -17.56
C LYS A 136 -19.77 -31.69 -18.30
N ASP A 137 -19.03 -30.62 -18.03
CA ASP A 137 -19.29 -29.33 -18.65
C ASP A 137 -18.56 -29.23 -19.99
N PRO A 138 -19.08 -28.43 -20.94
CA PRO A 138 -18.39 -28.22 -22.21
C PRO A 138 -17.01 -27.59 -22.02
N LEU A 139 -15.99 -28.18 -22.64
CA LEU A 139 -14.63 -27.66 -22.62
C LEU A 139 -14.50 -26.57 -23.68
N SER A 140 -14.41 -25.31 -23.29
CA SER A 140 -14.33 -24.19 -24.24
C SER A 140 -12.93 -23.99 -24.82
N SER A 141 -12.88 -23.63 -26.11
CA SER A 141 -11.68 -23.11 -26.77
C SER A 141 -11.18 -21.84 -26.04
N PRO A 142 -9.86 -21.65 -25.87
CA PRO A 142 -8.75 -22.35 -26.52
C PRO A 142 -8.18 -23.55 -25.73
N TYR A 143 -9.00 -24.22 -24.90
CA TYR A 143 -8.60 -25.41 -24.13
C TYR A 143 -7.40 -25.17 -23.20
N LEU A 144 -7.49 -24.12 -22.37
CA LEU A 144 -6.43 -23.71 -21.45
C LEU A 144 -5.90 -24.84 -20.56
N PHE A 145 -6.76 -25.78 -20.15
CA PHE A 145 -6.33 -26.94 -19.37
C PHE A 145 -5.26 -27.76 -20.11
N TRP A 146 -5.47 -28.02 -21.41
CA TRP A 146 -4.50 -28.79 -22.20
C TRP A 146 -3.24 -27.98 -22.44
N TYR A 147 -3.36 -26.69 -22.81
CA TYR A 147 -2.21 -25.80 -22.96
C TYR A 147 -1.28 -25.83 -21.74
N ARG A 148 -1.81 -25.87 -20.51
CA ARG A 148 -1.02 -25.92 -19.27
C ARG A 148 -0.28 -27.24 -19.07
N TYR A 149 -0.92 -28.36 -19.37
CA TYR A 149 -0.40 -29.70 -19.05
C TYR A 149 0.17 -30.46 -20.26
N ARG A 150 0.16 -29.87 -21.47
CA ARG A 150 0.65 -30.51 -22.72
C ARG A 150 2.10 -31.00 -22.66
N LYS A 151 2.96 -30.33 -21.89
CA LYS A 151 4.37 -30.69 -21.72
C LYS A 151 4.58 -31.88 -20.77
N ASN A 152 3.56 -32.29 -20.01
CA ASN A 152 3.63 -33.40 -19.06
C ASN A 152 3.19 -34.72 -19.70
N THR A 153 4.02 -35.26 -20.60
CA THR A 153 3.77 -36.52 -21.31
C THR A 153 3.86 -37.75 -20.41
N GLU A 154 4.54 -37.66 -19.26
CA GLU A 154 4.70 -38.77 -18.31
C GLU A 154 3.36 -39.16 -17.68
N ALA A 155 2.51 -38.18 -17.37
CA ALA A 155 1.18 -38.42 -16.82
C ALA A 155 0.27 -39.22 -17.77
N LEU A 156 0.41 -39.02 -19.09
CA LEU A 156 -0.33 -39.81 -20.09
C LEU A 156 0.18 -41.26 -20.17
N GLN A 157 1.47 -41.48 -19.93
CA GLN A 157 2.08 -42.81 -19.92
C GLN A 157 1.74 -43.62 -18.66
N GLN A 158 1.33 -42.97 -17.57
CA GLN A 158 0.89 -43.64 -16.34
C GLN A 158 -0.55 -44.17 -16.41
N LEU A 159 -1.33 -43.74 -17.42
CA LEU A 159 -2.69 -44.22 -17.65
C LEU A 159 -2.69 -45.66 -18.21
N SER A 160 -3.77 -46.39 -17.92
CA SER A 160 -4.04 -47.70 -18.52
C SER A 160 -4.09 -47.62 -20.05
N SER A 161 -3.78 -48.72 -20.74
CA SER A 161 -3.73 -48.75 -22.21
C SER A 161 -5.00 -48.17 -22.85
N ARG A 162 -6.18 -48.52 -22.32
CA ARG A 162 -7.48 -48.04 -22.82
C ARG A 162 -7.72 -46.56 -22.55
N TYR A 163 -7.36 -46.05 -21.38
CA TYR A 163 -7.51 -44.62 -21.07
C TYR A 163 -6.51 -43.76 -21.83
N ARG A 164 -5.32 -44.29 -22.10
CA ARG A 164 -4.32 -43.64 -22.96
C ARG A 164 -4.81 -43.50 -24.40
N GLU A 165 -5.42 -44.55 -24.97
CA GLU A 165 -6.03 -44.47 -26.30
C GLU A 165 -7.10 -43.35 -26.37
N MET A 166 -7.91 -43.21 -25.32
CA MET A 166 -8.97 -42.19 -25.26
C MET A 166 -8.39 -40.78 -25.12
N MET A 167 -7.42 -40.61 -24.23
CA MET A 167 -6.75 -39.32 -24.04
C MET A 167 -5.96 -38.90 -25.28
N ASN A 168 -5.22 -39.80 -25.91
CA ASN A 168 -4.48 -39.52 -27.14
C ASN A 168 -5.40 -39.01 -28.24
N LEU A 169 -6.58 -39.62 -28.40
CA LEU A 169 -7.56 -39.18 -29.40
C LEU A 169 -8.02 -37.73 -29.17
N LEU A 170 -8.21 -37.32 -27.92
CA LEU A 170 -8.55 -35.93 -27.59
C LEU A 170 -7.36 -34.99 -27.75
N THR A 171 -6.20 -35.35 -27.24
CA THR A 171 -5.03 -34.47 -27.22
C THR A 171 -4.44 -34.29 -28.61
N GLU A 172 -4.37 -35.36 -29.42
CA GLU A 172 -3.93 -35.28 -30.83
C GLU A 172 -4.85 -34.36 -31.64
N TRP A 173 -6.17 -34.43 -31.41
CA TRP A 173 -7.12 -33.53 -32.07
C TRP A 173 -6.89 -32.06 -31.67
N ILE A 174 -6.70 -31.79 -30.38
CA ILE A 174 -6.44 -30.42 -29.89
C ILE A 174 -5.10 -29.91 -30.45
N ASP A 175 -4.05 -30.72 -30.42
CA ASP A 175 -2.73 -30.35 -30.92
C ASP A 175 -2.74 -30.10 -32.44
N GLU A 176 -3.43 -30.93 -33.23
CA GLU A 176 -3.57 -30.72 -34.69
C GLU A 176 -4.17 -29.35 -35.04
N HIS A 177 -5.06 -28.82 -34.19
CA HIS A 177 -5.81 -27.58 -34.47
C HIS A 177 -5.27 -26.34 -33.75
N TYR A 178 -4.65 -26.48 -32.57
CA TYR A 178 -4.25 -25.36 -31.70
C TYR A 178 -2.76 -25.29 -31.39
N GLN A 179 -1.95 -26.28 -31.78
CA GLN A 179 -0.52 -26.29 -31.46
C GLN A 179 0.22 -25.05 -32.01
N SER A 180 -0.12 -24.59 -33.22
CA SER A 180 0.48 -23.37 -33.79
C SER A 180 0.16 -22.12 -32.96
N GLU A 181 -1.05 -22.03 -32.42
CA GLU A 181 -1.47 -20.93 -31.54
C GLU A 181 -0.75 -21.01 -30.19
N TYR A 182 -0.63 -22.21 -29.62
CA TYR A 182 0.07 -22.44 -28.37
C TYR A 182 1.57 -22.13 -28.44
N ILE A 183 2.23 -22.49 -29.54
CA ILE A 183 3.64 -22.15 -29.77
C ILE A 183 3.79 -20.63 -29.90
N ARG A 184 2.94 -19.97 -30.69
CA ARG A 184 2.94 -18.51 -30.83
C ARG A 184 2.72 -17.81 -29.48
N ALA A 185 1.83 -18.32 -28.65
CA ALA A 185 1.60 -17.79 -27.31
C ALA A 185 2.84 -17.93 -26.40
N ASP A 186 3.50 -19.10 -26.39
CA ASP A 186 4.75 -19.30 -25.65
C ASP A 186 5.84 -18.32 -26.13
N GLU A 187 6.08 -18.23 -27.44
CA GLU A 187 7.11 -17.35 -28.03
C GLU A 187 6.89 -15.87 -27.71
N LEU A 188 5.64 -15.39 -27.79
CA LEU A 188 5.31 -14.00 -27.47
C LEU A 188 5.53 -13.71 -25.98
N ILE A 189 5.06 -14.60 -25.09
CA ILE A 189 5.20 -14.44 -23.64
C ILE A 189 6.68 -14.46 -23.24
N ASP A 190 7.49 -15.35 -23.83
CA ASP A 190 8.92 -15.45 -23.57
C ASP A 190 9.68 -14.20 -24.06
N ARG A 191 9.25 -13.59 -25.16
CA ARG A 191 9.74 -12.28 -25.64
C ARG A 191 9.22 -11.09 -24.81
N GLY A 192 8.24 -11.29 -23.93
CA GLY A 192 7.62 -10.24 -23.12
C GLY A 192 6.53 -9.43 -23.82
N TYR A 193 5.91 -9.99 -24.87
CA TYR A 193 4.83 -9.40 -25.65
C TYR A 193 3.54 -10.22 -25.54
N VAL A 194 2.39 -9.59 -25.80
CA VAL A 194 1.09 -10.25 -25.83
C VAL A 194 0.19 -9.61 -26.89
N SER A 195 -0.70 -10.42 -27.45
CA SER A 195 -1.76 -10.01 -28.37
C SER A 195 -3.13 -10.29 -27.76
N TYR A 196 -4.21 -9.78 -28.36
CA TYR A 196 -5.56 -10.02 -27.84
C TYR A 196 -5.88 -11.53 -27.74
N ASN A 197 -5.52 -12.30 -28.79
CA ASN A 197 -5.75 -13.74 -28.86
C ASN A 197 -4.88 -14.53 -27.86
N THR A 198 -3.68 -14.03 -27.56
CA THR A 198 -2.76 -14.72 -26.64
C THR A 198 -2.94 -14.36 -25.17
N MET A 199 -3.80 -13.37 -24.86
CA MET A 199 -4.00 -12.86 -23.50
C MET A 199 -4.46 -13.94 -22.49
N PRO A 200 -5.40 -14.86 -22.80
CA PRO A 200 -5.82 -15.89 -21.86
C PRO A 200 -4.69 -16.82 -21.40
N PHE A 201 -3.68 -17.05 -22.25
CA PHE A 201 -2.55 -17.94 -21.94
C PHE A 201 -1.54 -17.32 -20.97
N MET A 202 -1.53 -15.97 -20.85
CA MET A 202 -0.65 -15.25 -19.94
C MET A 202 -0.99 -15.48 -18.47
N PHE A 203 -2.26 -15.64 -18.12
CA PHE A 203 -2.73 -15.70 -16.73
C PHE A 203 -2.96 -17.14 -16.24
N ARG A 204 -2.43 -17.48 -15.07
CA ARG A 204 -2.82 -18.69 -14.34
C ARG A 204 -3.67 -18.30 -13.15
N THR A 205 -4.68 -19.10 -12.86
CA THR A 205 -5.38 -19.05 -11.58
C THR A 205 -4.38 -19.27 -10.45
N SER A 206 -4.59 -18.58 -9.33
CA SER A 206 -3.62 -18.46 -8.24
C SER A 206 -2.32 -17.72 -8.58
N ASP A 207 -2.13 -17.17 -9.80
CA ASP A 207 -0.99 -16.28 -10.07
C ASP A 207 -1.12 -14.98 -9.28
N VAL A 208 0.02 -14.48 -8.81
CA VAL A 208 0.13 -13.10 -8.32
C VAL A 208 0.19 -12.16 -9.52
N VAL A 209 -0.78 -11.28 -9.64
CA VAL A 209 -0.86 -10.23 -10.66
C VAL A 209 -0.53 -8.87 -10.04
N ILE A 210 0.17 -8.03 -10.79
CA ILE A 210 0.48 -6.65 -10.43
C ILE A 210 -0.53 -5.75 -11.12
N SER A 211 -1.17 -4.83 -10.38
CA SER A 211 -1.86 -3.68 -10.93
C SER A 211 -0.98 -2.43 -10.80
N LYS A 212 -0.85 -1.69 -11.90
CA LYS A 212 -0.29 -0.34 -11.97
C LYS A 212 -1.47 0.63 -12.00
N ASP A 213 -2.05 0.89 -10.83
CA ASP A 213 -3.00 2.00 -10.68
C ASP A 213 -2.19 3.31 -10.57
N GLU A 214 -2.79 4.45 -10.93
CA GLU A 214 -2.09 5.76 -11.03
C GLU A 214 -1.38 6.19 -9.73
N GLU A 215 -1.81 5.68 -8.57
CA GLU A 215 -1.26 6.05 -7.26
C GLU A 215 -0.23 5.07 -6.71
N HIS A 216 -0.47 3.75 -6.76
CA HIS A 216 0.42 2.75 -6.16
C HIS A 216 0.45 1.42 -6.92
N LEU A 217 1.62 0.79 -6.96
CA LEU A 217 1.78 -0.57 -7.48
C LEU A 217 1.19 -1.56 -6.47
N ARG A 218 0.14 -2.31 -6.83
CA ARG A 218 -0.52 -3.28 -5.95
C ARG A 218 -0.44 -4.69 -6.52
N THR A 219 -0.58 -5.70 -5.68
CA THR A 219 -0.60 -7.10 -6.11
C THR A 219 -1.84 -7.82 -5.62
N PHE A 220 -2.33 -8.73 -6.44
CA PHE A 220 -3.56 -9.49 -6.20
C PHE A 220 -3.31 -10.94 -6.58
N ILE A 221 -4.07 -11.87 -6.00
CA ILE A 221 -4.13 -13.25 -6.48
C ILE A 221 -5.34 -13.41 -7.38
N LEU A 222 -5.12 -14.01 -8.55
CA LEU A 222 -6.18 -14.30 -9.50
C LEU A 222 -7.04 -15.47 -9.01
N ASP A 223 -8.35 -15.25 -8.88
CA ASP A 223 -9.30 -16.29 -8.47
C ASP A 223 -9.78 -17.13 -9.67
N GLN A 224 -9.99 -16.46 -10.82
CA GLN A 224 -10.58 -17.06 -12.02
C GLN A 224 -9.86 -16.58 -13.29
N SER A 225 -9.99 -17.35 -14.37
CA SER A 225 -9.47 -16.95 -15.69
C SER A 225 -10.08 -15.62 -16.13
N PRO A 226 -9.31 -14.75 -16.81
CA PRO A 226 -9.82 -13.48 -17.33
C PRO A 226 -11.05 -13.68 -18.22
N SER A 227 -12.06 -12.84 -18.05
CA SER A 227 -13.26 -12.82 -18.88
C SER A 227 -13.36 -11.52 -19.66
N ILE A 228 -13.90 -11.58 -20.88
CA ILE A 228 -14.10 -10.38 -21.70
C ILE A 228 -15.27 -9.58 -21.13
N SER A 229 -15.07 -8.29 -20.89
CA SER A 229 -16.14 -7.38 -20.48
C SER A 229 -17.10 -7.18 -21.65
N ARG A 230 -18.39 -7.47 -21.46
CA ARG A 230 -19.44 -7.07 -22.42
C ARG A 230 -19.89 -5.66 -22.04
N ASP A 231 -19.91 -4.73 -22.99
CA ASP A 231 -20.40 -3.37 -22.72
C ASP A 231 -21.88 -3.42 -22.31
N ALA A 232 -22.39 -2.35 -21.69
CA ALA A 232 -23.79 -2.23 -21.20
C ALA A 232 -24.88 -2.46 -22.27
N THR A 233 -24.49 -2.54 -23.54
CA THR A 233 -25.33 -2.89 -24.70
C THR A 233 -25.32 -4.38 -25.05
N GLY A 234 -24.62 -5.22 -24.29
CA GLY A 234 -24.48 -6.66 -24.53
C GLY A 234 -23.56 -7.02 -25.71
N ARG A 235 -22.93 -6.03 -26.36
CA ARG A 235 -22.02 -6.23 -27.49
C ARG A 235 -20.63 -6.60 -26.99
N SER A 236 -20.09 -7.71 -27.45
CA SER A 236 -18.64 -7.94 -27.46
C SER A 236 -18.03 -7.14 -28.61
N HIS A 237 -16.76 -6.75 -28.53
CA HIS A 237 -16.06 -6.07 -29.64
C HIS A 237 -16.09 -6.87 -30.96
N GLU A 238 -16.38 -8.18 -30.91
CA GLU A 238 -16.62 -9.02 -32.09
C GLU A 238 -17.95 -8.74 -32.81
N THR A 239 -18.88 -8.03 -32.19
CA THR A 239 -20.19 -7.68 -32.77
C THR A 239 -20.22 -6.26 -33.30
N VAL A 240 -19.44 -5.98 -34.34
CA VAL A 240 -19.84 -4.94 -35.30
C VAL A 240 -20.94 -5.55 -36.16
N THR A 241 -22.19 -5.42 -35.70
CA THR A 241 -23.35 -5.80 -36.50
C THR A 241 -23.42 -4.91 -37.74
N PHE A 242 -23.76 -5.50 -38.89
CA PHE A 242 -23.99 -4.82 -40.17
C PHE A 242 -25.26 -3.94 -40.17
N GLU A 243 -25.63 -3.38 -39.02
CA GLU A 243 -26.85 -2.59 -38.87
C GLU A 243 -26.60 -1.15 -39.29
N SER A 244 -27.04 -0.84 -40.50
CA SER A 244 -27.33 0.49 -41.06
C SER A 244 -26.27 1.57 -40.80
N LEU A 245 -25.33 1.73 -41.72
CA LEU A 245 -24.55 2.96 -41.87
C LEU A 245 -25.51 4.14 -42.18
N PRO A 246 -25.65 5.15 -41.31
CA PRO A 246 -26.18 6.44 -41.75
C PRO A 246 -25.06 7.12 -42.55
N SER A 247 -25.36 7.53 -43.79
CA SER A 247 -24.61 8.47 -44.66
C SER A 247 -23.12 8.70 -44.34
N LEU A 248 -22.27 8.30 -45.29
CA LEU A 248 -20.80 8.32 -45.38
C LEU A 248 -20.01 9.60 -45.00
N GLN A 249 -20.62 10.64 -44.41
CA GLN A 249 -19.95 11.90 -44.08
C GLN A 249 -19.75 12.17 -42.58
N ARG A 250 -20.12 11.25 -41.68
CA ARG A 250 -19.97 11.43 -40.21
C ARG A 250 -19.07 10.40 -39.50
N LEU A 251 -18.38 9.53 -40.24
CA LEU A 251 -17.61 8.41 -39.65
C LEU A 251 -16.10 8.63 -39.57
N GLU A 252 -15.55 9.66 -40.19
CA GLU A 252 -14.10 9.94 -40.09
C GLU A 252 -13.71 10.45 -38.68
N ASP A 253 -14.62 11.12 -37.97
CA ASP A 253 -14.33 11.70 -36.64
C ASP A 253 -14.64 10.78 -35.43
N ARG A 254 -15.08 9.53 -35.64
CA ARG A 254 -15.50 8.62 -34.54
C ARG A 254 -14.82 7.25 -34.51
N ARG A 255 -13.68 7.07 -35.16
CA ARG A 255 -12.77 5.94 -34.87
C ARG A 255 -11.97 6.21 -33.60
N VAL A 256 -12.67 6.39 -32.48
CA VAL A 256 -12.02 6.49 -31.18
C VAL A 256 -11.57 5.08 -30.81
N ASN A 257 -10.28 4.94 -30.58
CA ASN A 257 -9.54 3.74 -30.20
C ASN A 257 -10.03 3.22 -28.83
N VAL A 258 -11.21 2.58 -28.77
CA VAL A 258 -11.76 2.04 -27.51
C VAL A 258 -10.93 0.82 -27.10
N PRO A 259 -10.30 0.83 -25.89
CA PRO A 259 -9.50 -0.30 -25.42
C PRO A 259 -10.37 -1.55 -25.20
N TRP A 260 -9.86 -2.71 -25.61
CA TRP A 260 -10.46 -3.99 -25.21
C TRP A 260 -10.30 -4.19 -23.71
N ARG A 261 -11.40 -4.48 -23.01
CA ARG A 261 -11.43 -4.63 -21.56
C ARG A 261 -11.63 -6.07 -21.12
N TRP A 262 -10.77 -6.52 -20.23
CA TRP A 262 -10.85 -7.83 -19.60
C TRP A 262 -11.08 -7.66 -18.11
N GLN A 263 -12.00 -8.45 -17.55
CA GLN A 263 -12.28 -8.50 -16.12
C GLN A 263 -11.48 -9.64 -15.51
N LEU A 264 -10.73 -9.33 -14.45
CA LEU A 264 -9.92 -10.27 -13.70
C LEU A 264 -10.46 -10.32 -12.27
N PRO A 265 -11.30 -11.31 -11.93
CA PRO A 265 -11.71 -11.58 -10.56
C PRO A 265 -10.48 -11.99 -9.75
N CYS A 266 -10.14 -11.19 -8.76
CA CYS A 266 -8.96 -11.38 -7.93
C CYS A 266 -9.26 -11.01 -6.47
N TRP A 267 -8.27 -11.18 -5.62
CA TRP A 267 -8.36 -10.73 -4.24
C TRP A 267 -6.99 -10.23 -3.75
N ALA A 268 -7.02 -9.26 -2.84
CA ALA A 268 -5.85 -8.74 -2.15
C ALA A 268 -5.89 -9.06 -0.66
N ILE A 269 -4.74 -8.94 0.00
CA ILE A 269 -4.66 -8.99 1.46
C ILE A 269 -4.94 -7.58 1.99
N GLY A 270 -5.98 -7.45 2.80
CA GLY A 270 -6.22 -6.26 3.61
C GLY A 270 -5.71 -6.44 5.04
N TYR A 271 -5.49 -5.33 5.75
CA TYR A 271 -5.06 -5.34 7.14
C TYR A 271 -5.76 -4.25 7.96
N GLU A 272 -6.53 -4.67 8.96
CA GLU A 272 -7.14 -3.81 9.97
C GLU A 272 -6.82 -4.35 11.37
N GLY A 273 -5.53 -4.51 11.68
CA GLY A 273 -5.07 -5.22 12.89
C GLY A 273 -5.26 -6.73 12.86
N GLN A 274 -5.95 -7.26 11.85
CA GLN A 274 -5.98 -8.67 11.44
C GLN A 274 -5.99 -8.71 9.91
N PHE A 275 -5.43 -9.77 9.33
CA PHE A 275 -5.41 -9.96 7.89
C PHE A 275 -6.75 -10.51 7.40
N PHE A 276 -7.24 -10.00 6.27
CA PHE A 276 -8.49 -10.45 5.66
C PHE A 276 -8.38 -10.47 4.13
N LYS A 277 -9.29 -11.22 3.51
CA LYS A 277 -9.40 -11.33 2.06
C LYS A 277 -10.29 -10.22 1.51
N ALA A 278 -9.74 -9.37 0.64
CA ALA A 278 -10.49 -8.33 -0.05
C ALA A 278 -10.74 -8.74 -1.51
N PRO A 279 -11.92 -9.26 -1.88
CA PRO A 279 -12.23 -9.56 -3.28
C PRO A 279 -12.31 -8.27 -4.11
N THR A 280 -11.77 -8.30 -5.32
CA THR A 280 -11.73 -7.14 -6.23
C THR A 280 -11.76 -7.63 -7.68
N ILE A 281 -12.42 -6.90 -8.57
CA ILE A 281 -12.39 -7.18 -10.00
C ILE A 281 -11.51 -6.12 -10.66
N LEU A 282 -10.34 -6.53 -11.15
CA LEU A 282 -9.46 -5.63 -11.91
C LEU A 282 -9.92 -5.58 -13.36
N THR A 283 -9.82 -4.40 -13.98
CA THR A 283 -10.09 -4.22 -15.41
C THR A 283 -8.78 -4.03 -16.14
N LEU A 284 -8.38 -4.99 -16.97
CA LEU A 284 -7.22 -4.87 -17.85
C LEU A 284 -7.65 -4.18 -19.15
N GLU A 285 -6.94 -3.10 -19.50
CA GLU A 285 -7.19 -2.35 -20.73
C GLU A 285 -6.11 -2.67 -21.77
N PHE A 286 -6.53 -3.18 -22.92
CA PHE A 286 -5.65 -3.48 -24.05
C PHE A 286 -5.91 -2.48 -25.17
N LYS A 287 -4.95 -1.57 -25.41
CA LYS A 287 -5.00 -0.55 -26.47
C LYS A 287 -4.15 -1.02 -27.65
N SER A 288 -4.78 -1.33 -28.77
CA SER A 288 -4.07 -1.74 -30.00
C SER A 288 -4.95 -1.46 -31.23
N GLU A 289 -4.32 -1.31 -32.39
CA GLU A 289 -4.98 -1.05 -33.68
C GLU A 289 -5.67 -2.31 -34.25
N ALA A 290 -5.12 -3.49 -33.97
CA ALA A 290 -5.66 -4.78 -34.42
C ALA A 290 -5.52 -5.88 -33.36
N PRO A 291 -6.39 -6.92 -33.36
CA PRO A 291 -6.34 -8.02 -32.38
C PRO A 291 -5.00 -8.78 -32.34
N ASP A 292 -4.35 -8.93 -33.50
CA ASP A 292 -3.08 -9.66 -33.62
C ASP A 292 -1.83 -8.80 -33.34
N SER A 293 -1.99 -7.51 -33.03
CA SER A 293 -0.83 -6.64 -32.77
C SER A 293 -0.13 -7.00 -31.47
N GLU A 294 1.19 -6.91 -31.48
CA GLU A 294 2.05 -7.20 -30.33
C GLU A 294 2.15 -5.97 -29.43
N VAL A 295 1.74 -6.11 -28.17
CA VAL A 295 1.90 -5.09 -27.13
C VAL A 295 2.84 -5.62 -26.06
N GLN A 296 3.71 -4.77 -25.54
CA GLN A 296 4.62 -5.15 -24.46
C GLN A 296 3.83 -5.45 -23.18
N ILE A 297 4.03 -6.63 -22.58
CA ILE A 297 3.29 -7.04 -21.37
C ILE A 297 3.46 -6.01 -20.23
N ARG A 298 4.65 -5.42 -20.14
CA ARG A 298 5.00 -4.45 -19.09
C ARG A 298 4.32 -3.10 -19.25
N SER A 299 3.80 -2.74 -20.43
CA SER A 299 3.04 -1.49 -20.63
C SER A 299 1.57 -1.64 -20.24
N LEU A 300 1.11 -2.86 -19.98
CA LEU A 300 -0.25 -3.11 -19.50
C LEU A 300 -0.42 -2.59 -18.07
N ASN A 301 -1.65 -2.21 -17.74
CA ASN A 301 -2.04 -1.82 -16.39
C ASN A 301 -2.05 -3.02 -15.44
N VAL A 302 -2.34 -4.24 -15.93
CA VAL A 302 -2.32 -5.48 -15.12
C VAL A 302 -1.52 -6.58 -15.81
N TYR A 303 -0.58 -7.20 -15.10
CA TYR A 303 0.20 -8.33 -15.62
C TYR A 303 0.77 -9.25 -14.51
N PRO A 304 1.09 -10.52 -14.79
CA PRO A 304 1.64 -11.44 -13.79
C PRO A 304 3.02 -11.04 -13.23
N LEU A 305 3.21 -11.20 -11.91
CA LEU A 305 4.49 -10.95 -11.20
C LEU A 305 5.66 -11.78 -11.77
N ARG A 306 5.37 -12.96 -12.32
CA ARG A 306 6.36 -13.83 -12.99
C ARG A 306 7.01 -13.18 -14.22
N LEU A 307 6.40 -12.14 -14.78
CA LEU A 307 6.91 -11.38 -15.95
C LEU A 307 7.43 -9.98 -15.57
N ALA A 308 7.38 -9.63 -14.29
CA ALA A 308 7.88 -8.36 -13.76
C ALA A 308 9.41 -8.29 -13.74
N THR A 309 9.93 -7.06 -13.67
CA THR A 309 11.37 -6.83 -13.51
C THR A 309 11.84 -7.21 -12.10
N GLU A 310 13.12 -7.56 -11.97
CA GLU A 310 13.73 -7.82 -10.66
C GLU A 310 13.62 -6.60 -9.72
N ALA A 311 13.71 -5.37 -10.25
CA ALA A 311 13.51 -4.15 -9.48
C ALA A 311 12.10 -4.09 -8.86
N THR A 312 11.05 -4.41 -9.63
CA THR A 312 9.67 -4.46 -9.12
C THR A 312 9.48 -5.53 -8.05
N ARG A 313 10.10 -6.71 -8.24
CA ARG A 313 10.06 -7.79 -7.24
C ARG A 313 10.77 -7.41 -5.95
N LEU A 314 11.94 -6.78 -6.05
CA LEU A 314 12.68 -6.28 -4.90
C LEU A 314 11.89 -5.20 -4.16
N LEU A 315 11.28 -4.25 -4.86
CA LEU A 315 10.41 -3.23 -4.26
C LEU A 315 9.27 -3.86 -3.45
N LEU A 316 8.51 -4.78 -4.07
CA LEU A 316 7.40 -5.47 -3.40
C LEU A 316 7.88 -6.31 -2.21
N ARG A 317 9.08 -6.91 -2.31
CA ARG A 317 9.68 -7.68 -1.24
C ARG A 317 10.05 -6.80 -0.05
N GLU A 318 10.71 -5.68 -0.30
CA GLU A 318 11.10 -4.75 0.77
C GLU A 318 9.88 -4.10 1.41
N ARG A 319 8.88 -3.70 0.61
CA ARG A 319 7.58 -3.25 1.12
C ARG A 319 6.96 -4.30 2.04
N GLY A 320 6.91 -5.56 1.60
CA GLY A 320 6.32 -6.64 2.37
C GLY A 320 7.04 -6.88 3.70
N LYS A 321 8.37 -6.79 3.72
CA LYS A 321 9.17 -6.86 4.96
C LYS A 321 8.85 -5.68 5.89
N MET A 322 8.82 -4.46 5.36
CA MET A 322 8.52 -3.26 6.14
C MET A 322 7.11 -3.34 6.71
N PHE A 323 6.10 -3.65 5.90
CA PHE A 323 4.72 -3.83 6.35
C PHE A 323 4.63 -4.90 7.45
N TRP A 324 5.24 -6.07 7.25
CA TRP A 324 5.23 -7.17 8.21
C TRP A 324 5.78 -6.74 9.58
N SER A 325 6.84 -5.95 9.55
CA SER A 325 7.49 -5.44 10.74
C SER A 325 6.66 -4.38 11.47
N CYS A 326 5.83 -3.63 10.73
CA CYS A 326 4.92 -2.62 11.24
C CYS A 326 3.56 -3.20 11.68
N ARG A 327 3.33 -4.52 11.55
CA ARG A 327 2.10 -5.14 12.08
C ARG A 327 2.01 -4.98 13.60
N ASN A 328 3.16 -5.07 14.26
CA ASN A 328 3.32 -4.84 15.69
C ASN A 328 3.60 -3.36 15.92
N ARG A 329 3.30 -2.89 17.13
CA ARG A 329 3.61 -1.53 17.55
C ARG A 329 5.06 -1.17 17.23
N ARG A 330 5.26 -0.17 16.37
CA ARG A 330 6.59 0.26 15.92
C ARG A 330 6.63 1.76 15.68
N LEU A 331 7.67 2.40 16.19
CA LEU A 331 8.02 3.77 15.84
C LEU A 331 8.80 3.77 14.52
N VAL A 332 8.39 4.62 13.59
CA VAL A 332 9.00 4.73 12.26
C VAL A 332 9.25 6.18 11.87
N ALA A 333 10.22 6.38 10.97
CA ALA A 333 10.50 7.67 10.34
C ALA A 333 9.92 7.68 8.92
N TYR A 334 9.27 8.78 8.53
CA TYR A 334 8.60 8.92 7.25
C TYR A 334 9.21 10.04 6.41
N ARG A 335 9.47 9.76 5.13
CA ARG A 335 10.00 10.74 4.18
C ARG A 335 8.84 11.48 3.49
N SER A 336 8.77 12.80 3.70
CA SER A 336 7.78 13.67 3.04
C SER A 336 8.01 13.73 1.53
N ALA A 337 6.92 13.87 0.75
CA ALA A 337 6.97 14.00 -0.71
C ALA A 337 7.52 15.36 -1.19
N ASN A 338 7.36 16.39 -0.35
CA ASN A 338 7.37 17.79 -0.76
C ASN A 338 8.53 18.62 -0.17
N GLU A 339 9.55 18.00 0.43
CA GLU A 339 10.63 18.76 1.06
C GLU A 339 11.96 18.56 0.35
N ASP A 340 12.37 19.62 -0.36
CA ASP A 340 13.74 19.90 -0.77
C ASP A 340 14.66 19.85 0.47
N ALA A 341 15.32 18.71 0.66
CA ALA A 341 16.71 18.51 1.11
C ALA A 341 17.38 19.45 2.14
N LEU A 342 16.67 20.18 3.01
CA LEU A 342 17.30 21.09 3.99
C LEU A 342 16.90 20.88 5.46
N GLU A 343 16.00 19.96 5.77
CA GLU A 343 15.79 19.51 7.15
C GLU A 343 15.92 17.99 7.22
N HIS A 344 16.91 17.50 7.98
CA HIS A 344 17.08 16.08 8.34
C HIS A 344 15.95 15.54 9.24
N ASN A 345 14.75 16.13 9.21
CA ASN A 345 13.64 15.81 10.09
C ASN A 345 12.62 14.95 9.34
N SER A 346 12.98 13.68 9.09
CA SER A 346 11.97 12.67 8.80
C SER A 346 10.94 12.67 9.93
N GLU A 347 9.69 13.01 9.64
CA GLU A 347 8.64 13.04 10.65
C GLU A 347 8.46 11.65 11.26
N ARG A 348 8.27 11.59 12.58
CA ARG A 348 8.12 10.33 13.31
C ARG A 348 6.66 9.97 13.47
N TYR A 349 6.35 8.71 13.21
CA TYR A 349 5.01 8.15 13.32
C TYR A 349 5.02 6.90 14.18
N MET A 350 3.99 6.74 15.01
CA MET A 350 3.74 5.49 15.71
C MET A 350 2.71 4.67 14.94
N ILE A 351 3.08 3.45 14.54
CA ILE A 351 2.15 2.50 13.95
C ILE A 351 1.67 1.58 15.07
N ASP A 352 0.40 1.69 15.45
CA ASP A 352 -0.22 0.86 16.48
C ASP A 352 -1.73 0.70 16.24
N PHE A 353 -2.10 -0.41 15.57
CA PHE A 353 -3.49 -0.71 15.28
C PHE A 353 -4.31 -1.07 16.53
N ALA A 354 -3.67 -1.57 17.60
CA ALA A 354 -4.38 -1.90 18.83
C ALA A 354 -4.84 -0.61 19.52
N SER A 355 -3.94 0.37 19.67
CA SER A 355 -4.29 1.70 20.17
C SER A 355 -5.28 2.42 19.25
N TYR A 356 -5.10 2.33 17.93
CA TYR A 356 -6.05 2.94 16.98
C TYR A 356 -7.47 2.43 17.19
N LYS A 357 -7.65 1.10 17.28
CA LYS A 357 -8.97 0.48 17.54
C LYS A 357 -9.57 0.99 18.84
N THR A 358 -8.83 0.96 19.95
CA THR A 358 -9.34 1.40 21.26
C THR A 358 -9.78 2.87 21.25
N LEU A 359 -9.04 3.74 20.56
CA LEU A 359 -9.36 5.18 20.50
C LEU A 359 -10.52 5.52 19.55
N HIS A 360 -10.78 4.71 18.53
CA HIS A 360 -11.75 4.99 17.46
C HIS A 360 -13.00 4.08 17.49
N LEU A 361 -13.07 3.15 18.45
CA LEU A 361 -14.27 2.40 18.78
C LEU A 361 -15.08 3.19 19.82
N ASP A 362 -16.27 3.67 19.45
CA ASP A 362 -17.18 4.32 20.40
C ASP A 362 -17.75 3.29 21.41
N GLN A 363 -18.34 3.75 22.53
CA GLN A 363 -18.92 2.88 23.58
C GLN A 363 -20.02 1.92 23.05
N GLN A 364 -20.52 2.13 21.83
CA GLN A 364 -21.49 1.29 21.13
C GLN A 364 -20.88 0.43 19.99
N GLY A 365 -19.56 0.37 19.86
CA GLY A 365 -18.86 -0.42 18.85
C GLY A 365 -18.97 0.10 17.41
N THR A 366 -19.44 1.34 17.22
CA THR A 366 -19.56 1.98 15.91
C THR A 366 -18.30 2.79 15.61
N ARG A 367 -17.61 2.44 14.51
CA ARG A 367 -16.37 3.07 14.06
C ARG A 367 -16.63 4.51 13.62
N ARG A 368 -15.91 5.50 14.19
CA ARG A 368 -15.90 6.88 13.69
C ARG A 368 -15.14 6.94 12.36
N THR A 369 -15.87 6.72 11.27
CA THR A 369 -15.56 7.06 9.87
C THR A 369 -14.08 7.30 9.51
N LEU A 370 -13.42 6.23 9.04
CA LEU A 370 -12.52 6.22 7.88
C LEU A 370 -12.71 4.84 7.21
N THR A 371 -13.07 4.89 5.93
CA THR A 371 -13.18 3.84 4.89
C THR A 371 -13.35 2.37 5.31
N MET A 372 -14.62 1.97 5.30
CA MET A 372 -15.25 0.64 5.13
C MET A 372 -14.37 -0.61 4.91
N ALA A 373 -14.49 -1.55 5.84
CA ALA A 373 -14.59 -2.98 5.54
C ALA A 373 -16.05 -3.42 5.70
N PRO A 374 -16.68 -4.07 4.68
CA PRO A 374 -17.97 -4.73 4.86
C PRO A 374 -17.89 -5.78 5.98
N ARG A 375 -18.98 -5.97 6.74
CA ARG A 375 -19.06 -6.95 7.85
C ARG A 375 -18.79 -8.40 7.43
N ASP A 376 -18.70 -8.69 6.14
CA ASP A 376 -18.64 -10.03 5.54
C ASP A 376 -17.23 -10.45 5.05
N GLN A 377 -16.15 -9.82 5.53
CA GLN A 377 -14.79 -10.17 5.11
C GLN A 377 -14.27 -11.44 5.81
N GLU A 378 -13.74 -12.38 5.03
CA GLU A 378 -13.14 -13.62 5.54
C GLU A 378 -11.74 -13.34 6.15
N PRO A 379 -11.51 -13.69 7.42
CA PRO A 379 -10.19 -13.56 8.03
C PRO A 379 -9.20 -14.54 7.37
N ILE A 380 -7.99 -14.06 7.11
CA ILE A 380 -6.90 -14.90 6.60
C ILE A 380 -5.97 -15.25 7.75
N LEU A 381 -5.77 -16.55 7.99
CA LEU A 381 -4.70 -17.04 8.85
C LEU A 381 -3.40 -17.10 8.03
N ILE A 382 -2.57 -16.07 8.17
CA ILE A 382 -1.17 -16.18 7.76
C ILE A 382 -0.49 -17.03 8.85
N GLU A 383 -0.13 -18.28 8.54
CA GLU A 383 0.43 -19.24 9.51
C GLU A 383 1.61 -18.66 10.29
N ASN A 384 2.42 -17.83 9.62
CA ASN A 384 3.59 -17.18 10.20
C ASN A 384 3.26 -15.98 11.11
N ALA A 385 2.02 -15.47 11.12
CA ALA A 385 1.63 -14.35 11.98
C ALA A 385 1.69 -14.71 13.48
N LYS A 386 1.43 -15.98 13.81
CA LYS A 386 1.51 -16.51 15.18
C LYS A 386 2.95 -16.78 15.63
N THR A 387 3.80 -17.23 14.72
CA THR A 387 5.23 -17.53 15.00
C THR A 387 6.13 -16.30 14.86
N GLY A 388 5.63 -15.21 14.26
CA GLY A 388 6.36 -13.97 14.01
C GLY A 388 7.37 -14.04 12.86
N GLN A 389 7.54 -15.21 12.25
CA GLN A 389 8.43 -15.40 11.11
C GLN A 389 7.94 -14.62 9.89
N LEU A 390 8.85 -14.18 9.03
CA LEU A 390 8.48 -13.51 7.79
C LEU A 390 7.71 -14.52 6.89
N PRO A 391 6.56 -14.15 6.31
CA PRO A 391 5.85 -15.01 5.37
C PRO A 391 6.70 -15.25 4.12
N SER A 392 6.54 -16.45 3.55
CA SER A 392 7.20 -16.82 2.30
C SER A 392 6.42 -16.26 1.09
N ALA A 393 7.03 -16.29 -0.09
CA ALA A 393 6.29 -16.02 -1.32
C ALA A 393 5.18 -17.07 -1.49
N PRO A 394 3.95 -16.69 -1.93
CA PRO A 394 3.57 -15.43 -2.56
C PRO A 394 3.10 -14.32 -1.60
N GLU A 395 2.77 -14.63 -0.36
CA GLU A 395 2.15 -13.70 0.61
C GLU A 395 3.01 -12.45 0.88
N LEU A 396 4.33 -12.61 0.87
CA LEU A 396 5.27 -11.50 1.09
C LEU A 396 5.08 -10.35 0.09
N TYR A 397 4.66 -10.63 -1.13
CA TYR A 397 4.48 -9.59 -2.16
C TYR A 397 3.13 -8.87 -2.04
N MET A 398 2.20 -9.42 -1.24
CA MET A 398 0.78 -9.09 -1.25
C MET A 398 0.34 -8.03 -0.25
N PHE A 399 1.25 -7.51 0.56
CA PHE A 399 0.90 -6.56 1.59
C PHE A 399 0.41 -5.22 1.02
N PRO A 400 -0.54 -4.55 1.69
CA PRO A 400 -1.03 -3.24 1.30
C PRO A 400 0.09 -2.20 1.10
N PRO A 401 -0.08 -1.25 0.16
CA PRO A 401 0.89 -0.18 -0.06
C PRO A 401 0.87 0.89 1.04
N THR A 402 -0.21 0.95 1.83
CA THR A 402 -0.40 1.96 2.88
C THR A 402 -0.66 1.33 4.24
N ILE A 403 -0.31 2.05 5.29
CA ILE A 403 -0.52 1.64 6.69
C ILE A 403 -0.85 2.87 7.56
N PHE A 404 -1.76 2.74 8.51
CA PHE A 404 -2.12 3.83 9.42
C PHE A 404 -1.02 4.09 10.45
N GLY A 405 -0.60 5.36 10.58
CA GLY A 405 0.34 5.81 11.59
C GLY A 405 -0.13 7.10 12.28
N PHE A 406 0.18 7.24 13.57
CA PHE A 406 -0.09 8.42 14.37
C PHE A 406 1.07 9.42 14.28
N SER A 407 0.79 10.65 13.86
CA SER A 407 1.78 11.74 13.86
C SER A 407 1.87 12.37 15.24
N PHE A 408 3.05 12.33 15.87
CA PHE A 408 3.27 13.02 17.16
C PHE A 408 3.19 14.54 17.05
N ARG A 409 3.52 15.09 15.87
CA ARG A 409 3.50 16.54 15.61
C ARG A 409 2.07 17.05 15.38
N ARG A 410 1.31 16.35 14.53
CA ARG A 410 -0.06 16.76 14.13
C ARG A 410 -1.16 16.15 15.02
N LYS A 411 -0.82 15.18 15.86
CA LYS A 411 -1.71 14.49 16.80
C LYS A 411 -2.91 13.82 16.14
N ASN A 412 -2.72 13.35 14.92
CA ASN A 412 -3.75 12.68 14.14
C ASN A 412 -3.19 11.41 13.46
N TRP A 413 -4.11 10.54 13.07
CA TRP A 413 -3.82 9.34 12.31
C TRP A 413 -3.84 9.66 10.81
N VAL A 414 -2.85 9.15 10.08
CA VAL A 414 -2.66 9.39 8.64
C VAL A 414 -2.29 8.08 7.95
N ASP A 415 -2.73 7.91 6.70
CA ASP A 415 -2.28 6.83 5.83
C ASP A 415 -0.85 7.09 5.34
N LEU A 416 0.07 6.20 5.69
CA LEU A 416 1.48 6.28 5.31
C LEU A 416 1.77 5.32 4.17
N GLU A 417 2.47 5.78 3.13
CA GLU A 417 3.00 4.90 2.11
C GLU A 417 4.17 4.08 2.66
N VAL A 418 4.04 2.76 2.64
CA VAL A 418 5.01 1.83 3.23
C VAL A 418 6.39 1.97 2.58
N ASP A 419 6.43 2.29 1.29
CA ASP A 419 7.67 2.46 0.52
C ASP A 419 8.51 3.65 1.01
N ARG A 420 7.92 4.61 1.74
CA ARG A 420 8.60 5.79 2.30
C ARG A 420 8.94 5.67 3.77
N ILE A 421 8.54 4.55 4.39
CA ILE A 421 8.81 4.26 5.79
C ILE A 421 10.26 3.79 5.92
N THR A 422 10.95 4.33 6.92
CA THR A 422 12.31 3.95 7.29
C THR A 422 12.44 3.81 8.79
N ASP A 423 13.50 3.11 9.21
CA ASP A 423 13.83 3.02 10.63
C ASP A 423 14.27 4.37 11.19
N VAL A 424 13.91 4.61 12.44
CA VAL A 424 14.29 5.85 13.14
C VAL A 424 15.79 5.85 13.38
N VAL A 425 16.44 6.90 12.91
CA VAL A 425 17.85 7.19 13.22
C VAL A 425 17.87 8.12 14.42
N TRP A 426 18.38 7.62 15.55
CA TRP A 426 18.47 8.35 16.81
C TRP A 426 19.75 9.17 16.90
N ASN A 427 19.65 10.46 17.27
CA ASN A 427 20.80 11.32 17.47
C ASN A 427 21.26 11.30 18.94
N LYS A 428 21.97 10.23 19.34
CA LYS A 428 22.54 10.10 20.69
C LYS A 428 23.52 11.22 21.06
N GLY A 429 24.12 11.87 20.06
CA GLY A 429 25.01 13.01 20.25
C GLY A 429 24.29 14.29 20.64
N ALA A 430 22.97 14.40 20.45
CA ALA A 430 22.20 15.63 20.70
C ALA A 430 22.40 16.17 22.13
N PHE A 431 22.35 15.29 23.13
CA PHE A 431 22.51 15.67 24.54
C PHE A 431 23.93 16.19 24.87
N SER A 432 24.95 15.76 24.13
CA SER A 432 26.32 16.28 24.32
C SER A 432 26.43 17.77 23.94
N HIS A 433 25.69 18.20 22.91
CA HIS A 433 25.66 19.58 22.41
C HIS A 433 24.83 20.53 23.28
N LEU A 434 24.03 20.02 24.22
CA LEU A 434 23.31 20.86 25.18
C LEU A 434 24.31 21.66 26.02
N VAL A 435 24.15 22.98 26.10
CA VAL A 435 25.03 23.83 26.92
C VAL A 435 24.42 23.98 28.31
N ALA A 436 24.68 22.98 29.15
CA ALA A 436 24.30 22.95 30.57
C ALA A 436 25.53 22.59 31.43
N ASP A 437 25.44 22.81 32.75
CA ASP A 437 26.51 22.40 33.66
C ASP A 437 26.65 20.87 33.70
N GLN A 438 27.88 20.41 33.91
CA GLN A 438 28.22 18.99 33.81
C GLN A 438 27.49 18.15 34.88
N LYS A 439 27.29 18.70 36.09
CA LYS A 439 26.58 18.02 37.17
C LYS A 439 25.11 17.79 36.84
N THR A 440 24.43 18.81 36.28
CA THR A 440 23.04 18.66 35.80
C THR A 440 22.94 17.62 34.69
N LYS A 441 23.88 17.61 33.74
CA LYS A 441 23.90 16.59 32.67
C LYS A 441 24.02 15.18 33.23
N GLU A 442 24.95 14.96 34.17
CA GLU A 442 25.16 13.67 34.83
C GLU A 442 23.91 13.22 35.61
N LEU A 443 23.26 14.15 36.32
CA LEU A 443 22.04 13.85 37.07
C LEU A 443 20.88 13.42 36.15
N VAL A 444 20.64 14.16 35.06
CA VAL A 444 19.60 13.80 34.08
C VAL A 444 19.91 12.45 33.45
N GLN A 445 21.17 12.21 33.06
CA GLN A 445 21.59 10.93 32.50
C GLN A 445 21.37 9.77 33.47
N ALA A 446 21.73 9.94 34.75
CA ALA A 446 21.54 8.93 35.77
C ALA A 446 20.07 8.59 35.99
N LEU A 447 19.19 9.60 36.08
CA LEU A 447 17.75 9.38 36.29
C LEU A 447 17.10 8.68 35.08
N VAL A 448 17.44 9.13 33.86
CA VAL A 448 16.90 8.52 32.63
C VAL A 448 17.42 7.10 32.45
N ALA A 449 18.72 6.86 32.65
CA ALA A 449 19.32 5.52 32.54
C ALA A 449 18.75 4.55 33.58
N ASN A 450 18.57 4.99 34.83
CA ASN A 450 17.93 4.19 35.87
C ASN A 450 16.47 3.89 35.53
N ARG A 451 15.72 4.82 34.92
CA ARG A 451 14.34 4.54 34.49
C ARG A 451 14.27 3.53 33.35
N ILE A 452 15.24 3.55 32.44
CA ILE A 452 15.36 2.58 31.33
C ILE A 452 15.75 1.20 31.87
N ALA A 453 16.68 1.13 32.83
CA ALA A 453 17.12 -0.12 33.46
C ALA A 453 16.11 -0.69 34.48
N GLY A 454 15.30 0.20 35.07
CA GLY A 454 14.36 -0.04 36.17
C GLY A 454 13.12 -0.88 35.82
N ASP A 455 13.06 -1.50 34.65
CA ASP A 455 12.14 -2.62 34.37
C ASP A 455 12.38 -3.83 35.31
N ARG A 456 13.37 -3.74 36.23
CA ARG A 456 13.67 -4.69 37.30
C ARG A 456 13.83 -3.98 38.68
N ASN A 457 12.70 -3.84 39.42
CA ASN A 457 12.52 -3.62 40.88
C ASN A 457 12.64 -2.21 41.52
N THR A 458 11.71 -1.89 42.47
CA THR A 458 11.95 -1.77 43.95
C THR A 458 10.71 -1.42 44.82
N ASP A 459 9.54 -1.06 44.26
CA ASP A 459 8.40 -0.65 45.11
C ASP A 459 7.57 -1.82 45.67
N LEU A 460 7.35 -1.80 47.00
CA LEU A 460 6.53 -2.75 47.78
C LEU A 460 5.02 -2.66 47.46
N ILE A 461 4.60 -1.69 46.64
CA ILE A 461 3.21 -1.47 46.21
C ILE A 461 3.19 -1.34 44.69
N GLN A 462 2.51 -2.27 44.00
CA GLN A 462 2.29 -2.17 42.56
C GLN A 462 1.49 -0.90 42.22
N GLY A 463 2.08 0.02 41.44
CA GLY A 463 1.35 1.09 40.76
C GLY A 463 1.46 2.51 41.33
N LYS A 464 2.29 2.77 42.36
CA LYS A 464 2.61 4.13 42.82
C LYS A 464 4.11 4.39 42.67
N GLY A 465 4.52 5.52 42.08
CA GLY A 465 5.88 6.05 42.23
C GLY A 465 6.91 5.78 41.12
N ASN A 466 6.61 5.00 40.08
CA ASN A 466 7.59 4.62 39.04
C ASN A 466 7.76 5.63 37.88
N GLY A 467 7.02 6.75 37.89
CA GLY A 467 7.15 7.81 36.89
C GLY A 467 8.33 8.74 37.17
N LEU A 468 9.10 9.11 36.15
CA LEU A 468 10.11 10.17 36.22
C LEU A 468 9.48 11.49 35.77
N ILE A 469 9.21 12.40 36.70
CA ILE A 469 8.67 13.74 36.44
C ILE A 469 9.79 14.77 36.64
N MET A 470 10.10 15.48 35.56
CA MET A 470 11.11 16.55 35.56
C MET A 470 10.46 17.89 35.23
N LEU A 471 10.81 18.95 35.97
CA LEU A 471 10.42 20.33 35.67
C LEU A 471 11.63 21.10 35.14
N LEU A 472 11.53 21.62 33.92
CA LEU A 472 12.51 22.53 33.34
C LEU A 472 11.97 23.94 33.39
N HIS A 473 12.67 24.85 34.05
CA HIS A 473 12.19 26.21 34.21
C HIS A 473 13.26 27.27 33.99
N GLY A 474 12.83 28.45 33.52
CA GLY A 474 13.73 29.57 33.24
C GLY A 474 13.22 30.46 32.11
N GLY A 475 14.05 31.40 31.65
CA GLY A 475 13.66 32.34 30.61
C GLY A 475 13.33 31.71 29.25
N PRO A 476 12.60 32.41 28.37
CA PRO A 476 12.39 31.95 27.00
C PRO A 476 13.74 31.82 26.27
N GLY A 477 13.88 30.78 25.44
CA GLY A 477 15.09 30.59 24.62
C GLY A 477 16.35 30.11 25.35
N THR A 478 16.25 29.65 26.60
CA THR A 478 17.39 29.10 27.37
C THR A 478 17.71 27.63 27.10
N GLY A 479 16.96 26.96 26.21
CA GLY A 479 17.23 25.60 25.78
C GLY A 479 16.37 24.51 26.43
N LYS A 480 15.34 24.86 27.22
CA LYS A 480 14.42 23.90 27.86
C LYS A 480 13.89 22.83 26.91
N THR A 481 13.21 23.24 25.84
CA THR A 481 12.65 22.32 24.82
C THR A 481 13.73 21.45 24.17
N PHE A 482 14.92 22.02 23.90
CA PHE A 482 16.04 21.29 23.32
C PHE A 482 16.60 20.22 24.28
N THR A 483 16.57 20.46 25.59
CA THR A 483 16.90 19.43 26.60
C THR A 483 15.93 18.26 26.51
N VAL A 484 14.63 18.52 26.39
CA VAL A 484 13.59 17.48 26.28
C VAL A 484 13.80 16.62 25.04
N GLU A 485 13.98 17.26 23.88
CA GLU A 485 14.28 16.57 22.62
C GLU A 485 15.53 15.71 22.75
N SER A 486 16.60 16.27 23.35
CA SER A 486 17.86 15.54 23.56
C SER A 486 17.72 14.35 24.52
N VAL A 487 16.87 14.45 25.53
CA VAL A 487 16.56 13.33 26.45
C VAL A 487 15.81 12.22 25.72
N ALA A 488 14.83 12.58 24.88
CA ALA A 488 14.09 11.62 24.06
C ALA A 488 15.02 10.87 23.09
N GLU A 489 15.93 11.59 22.41
CA GLU A 489 16.94 10.99 21.53
C GLU A 489 17.89 10.04 22.26
N MET A 490 18.38 10.47 23.44
CA MET A 490 19.29 9.67 24.26
C MET A 490 18.62 8.40 24.79
N ALA A 491 17.34 8.50 25.15
CA ALA A 491 16.55 7.38 25.66
C ALA A 491 16.04 6.44 24.55
N GLU A 492 16.20 6.80 23.27
CA GLU A 492 15.60 6.12 22.12
C GLU A 492 14.06 5.97 22.24
N LYS A 493 13.42 7.01 22.78
CA LYS A 493 11.97 7.05 23.02
C LYS A 493 11.32 8.16 22.20
N PRO A 494 10.11 7.94 21.66
CA PRO A 494 9.39 8.98 20.95
C PRO A 494 9.04 10.14 21.89
N LEU A 495 9.09 11.37 21.36
CA LEU A 495 8.66 12.57 22.07
C LEU A 495 7.20 12.85 21.74
N TYR A 496 6.34 12.92 22.76
CA TYR A 496 4.94 13.33 22.64
C TYR A 496 4.79 14.76 23.20
N PRO A 497 4.83 15.81 22.35
CA PRO A 497 4.64 17.18 22.79
C PRO A 497 3.16 17.51 22.97
N VAL A 498 2.81 18.10 24.11
CA VAL A 498 1.49 18.62 24.46
C VAL A 498 1.64 20.08 24.83
N THR A 499 0.81 20.92 24.26
CA THR A 499 0.78 22.36 24.50
C THR A 499 -0.56 22.76 25.12
N CYS A 500 -0.62 23.94 25.73
CA CYS A 500 -1.86 24.48 26.31
C CYS A 500 -3.01 24.57 25.31
N GLY A 501 -2.71 24.76 24.02
CA GLY A 501 -3.73 24.80 22.96
C GLY A 501 -4.42 23.47 22.70
N ASP A 502 -3.81 22.34 23.05
CA ASP A 502 -4.40 21.01 22.80
C ASP A 502 -5.32 20.53 23.92
N ILE A 503 -5.05 20.99 25.14
CA ILE A 503 -5.70 20.50 26.36
C ILE A 503 -7.11 21.09 26.52
N GLY A 504 -7.31 22.33 26.08
CA GLY A 504 -8.54 23.09 26.28
C GLY A 504 -8.61 23.75 27.67
N THR A 505 -9.75 24.39 27.97
CA THR A 505 -9.96 25.17 29.20
C THR A 505 -10.98 24.53 30.16
N GLU A 506 -11.77 23.56 29.69
CA GLU A 506 -12.83 22.92 30.47
C GLU A 506 -12.30 21.70 31.25
N PRO A 507 -12.48 21.62 32.59
CA PRO A 507 -11.87 20.58 33.43
C PRO A 507 -12.13 19.14 32.96
N GLU A 508 -13.35 18.81 32.55
CA GLU A 508 -13.71 17.47 32.09
C GLU A 508 -13.04 17.07 30.78
N GLN A 509 -12.84 18.04 29.88
CA GLN A 509 -12.17 17.81 28.60
C GLN A 509 -10.66 17.66 28.82
N VAL A 510 -10.09 18.51 29.68
CA VAL A 510 -8.69 18.44 30.12
C VAL A 510 -8.38 17.07 30.73
N GLU A 511 -9.22 16.60 31.65
CA GLU A 511 -9.06 15.29 32.30
C GLU A 511 -9.01 14.15 31.28
N LYS A 512 -10.04 14.06 30.42
CA LYS A 512 -10.12 13.01 29.39
C LYS A 512 -8.95 13.05 28.42
N TYR A 513 -8.52 14.25 28.02
CA TYR A 513 -7.41 14.42 27.11
C TYR A 513 -6.09 14.02 27.75
N LEU A 514 -5.79 14.49 28.96
CA LEU A 514 -4.56 14.12 29.68
C LEU A 514 -4.50 12.64 30.02
N GLU A 515 -5.61 12.03 30.46
CA GLU A 515 -5.70 10.58 30.67
C GLU A 515 -5.38 9.83 29.39
N SER A 516 -5.94 10.26 28.25
CA SER A 516 -5.68 9.65 26.94
C SER A 516 -4.22 9.78 26.53
N VAL A 517 -3.64 10.99 26.64
CA VAL A 517 -2.24 11.23 26.25
C VAL A 517 -1.27 10.47 27.12
N LEU A 518 -1.48 10.43 28.44
CA LEU A 518 -0.58 9.72 29.35
C LEU A 518 -0.76 8.21 29.23
N HIS A 519 -1.97 7.73 28.97
CA HIS A 519 -2.19 6.33 28.60
C HIS A 519 -1.42 5.96 27.33
N LEU A 520 -1.47 6.79 26.28
CA LEU A 520 -0.67 6.61 25.08
C LEU A 520 0.83 6.71 25.37
N GLY A 521 1.25 7.67 26.18
CA GLY A 521 2.64 7.84 26.60
C GLY A 521 3.18 6.60 27.31
N LYS A 522 2.35 5.93 28.11
CA LYS A 522 2.69 4.65 28.75
C LYS A 522 2.74 3.50 27.74
N ILE A 523 1.71 3.35 26.90
CA ILE A 523 1.61 2.25 25.92
C ILE A 523 2.75 2.32 24.90
N TRP A 524 3.07 3.52 24.42
CA TRP A 524 4.09 3.74 23.41
C TRP A 524 5.48 3.97 23.99
N ASP A 525 5.61 3.96 25.32
CA ASP A 525 6.84 4.23 26.06
C ASP A 525 7.52 5.54 25.60
N CYS A 526 6.73 6.62 25.56
CA CYS A 526 7.16 7.95 25.14
C CYS A 526 7.77 8.75 26.28
N VAL A 527 8.60 9.73 25.90
CA VAL A 527 8.80 10.93 26.72
C VAL A 527 7.63 11.88 26.44
N VAL A 528 6.80 12.13 27.44
CA VAL A 528 5.70 13.10 27.31
C VAL A 528 6.21 14.48 27.73
N LEU A 529 5.97 15.48 26.90
CA LEU A 529 6.31 16.87 27.15
C LEU A 529 5.02 17.66 27.36
N LEU A 530 4.87 18.32 28.49
CA LEU A 530 3.88 19.38 28.69
C LEU A 530 4.62 20.72 28.60
N ASP A 531 4.50 21.37 27.43
CA ASP A 531 5.16 22.63 27.14
C ASP A 531 4.32 23.81 27.65
N GLU A 532 4.97 24.77 28.31
CA GLU A 532 4.34 25.98 28.89
C GLU A 532 3.24 25.63 29.91
N ALA A 533 3.53 24.65 30.76
CA ALA A 533 2.60 24.15 31.77
C ALA A 533 2.26 25.17 32.87
N ASP A 534 2.89 26.35 32.89
CA ASP A 534 2.63 27.42 33.86
C ASP A 534 1.15 27.87 33.88
N VAL A 535 0.42 27.76 32.77
CA VAL A 535 -1.02 28.07 32.74
C VAL A 535 -1.85 27.14 33.64
N PHE A 536 -1.43 25.88 33.81
CA PHE A 536 -2.17 24.87 34.57
C PHE A 536 -1.60 24.60 35.96
N LEU A 537 -0.35 24.98 36.20
CA LEU A 537 0.39 24.70 37.45
C LEU A 537 0.37 25.87 38.44
N GLU A 538 -0.36 26.92 38.07
CA GLU A 538 -0.44 28.19 38.77
C GLU A 538 -1.27 28.07 40.07
N GLU A 539 -0.87 28.76 41.15
CA GLU A 539 -1.40 28.60 42.52
C GLU A 539 -2.94 28.66 42.58
N ARG A 540 -3.53 27.85 43.46
CA ARG A 540 -4.98 27.84 43.72
C ARG A 540 -5.45 29.20 44.24
N SER A 541 -6.54 29.70 43.69
CA SER A 541 -7.18 30.94 44.12
C SER A 541 -8.53 30.66 44.74
N MET A 542 -8.87 31.35 45.83
CA MET A 542 -10.19 31.22 46.48
C MET A 542 -11.35 31.67 45.58
N ALA A 543 -11.07 32.46 44.54
CA ALA A 543 -12.08 33.00 43.63
C ALA A 543 -12.30 32.16 42.36
N ASP A 544 -11.40 31.22 42.04
CA ASP A 544 -11.42 30.50 40.76
C ASP A 544 -11.58 28.98 40.96
N LEU A 545 -12.85 28.56 41.04
CA LEU A 545 -13.22 27.16 41.23
C LEU A 545 -12.82 26.28 40.03
N ALA A 546 -12.93 26.81 38.80
CA ALA A 546 -12.61 26.07 37.58
C ALA A 546 -11.11 25.75 37.51
N ARG A 547 -10.26 26.72 37.83
CA ARG A 547 -8.81 26.52 37.94
C ARG A 547 -8.43 25.56 39.06
N ASN A 548 -9.06 25.67 40.22
CA ASN A 548 -8.80 24.74 41.33
C ASN A 548 -9.16 23.29 40.95
N ALA A 549 -10.21 23.09 40.16
CA ALA A 549 -10.56 21.79 39.60
C ALA A 549 -9.47 21.29 38.63
N LEU A 550 -9.00 22.12 37.70
CA LEU A 550 -7.90 21.79 36.78
C LEU A 550 -6.63 21.37 37.54
N VAL A 551 -6.18 22.18 38.50
CA VAL A 551 -5.01 21.88 39.33
C VAL A 551 -5.18 20.52 40.04
N SER A 552 -6.38 20.23 40.55
CA SER A 552 -6.67 18.97 41.22
C SER A 552 -6.63 17.76 40.27
N VAL A 553 -7.16 17.92 39.04
CA VAL A 553 -7.07 16.91 37.98
C VAL A 553 -5.62 16.62 37.64
N PHE A 554 -4.81 17.64 37.39
CA PHE A 554 -3.39 17.50 37.07
C PHE A 554 -2.64 16.75 38.18
N LEU A 555 -2.80 17.13 39.45
CA LEU A 555 -2.11 16.46 40.57
C LEU A 555 -2.46 14.97 40.66
N ARG A 556 -3.74 14.61 40.47
CA ARG A 556 -4.18 13.21 40.46
C ARG A 556 -3.54 12.45 39.30
N VAL A 557 -3.60 13.01 38.10
CA VAL A 557 -3.11 12.36 36.89
C VAL A 557 -1.58 12.17 36.92
N LEU A 558 -0.84 13.14 37.46
CA LEU A 558 0.62 13.04 37.65
C LEU A 558 1.01 11.98 38.68
N GLU A 559 0.20 11.78 39.73
CA GLU A 559 0.51 10.81 40.81
C GLU A 559 0.53 9.36 40.32
N TYR A 560 -0.31 9.02 39.35
CA TYR A 560 -0.44 7.67 38.81
C TYR A 560 0.28 7.46 37.48
N TYR A 561 0.96 8.49 36.94
CA TYR A 561 1.65 8.35 35.68
C TYR A 561 2.90 7.49 35.82
N ASP A 562 3.04 6.53 34.90
CA ASP A 562 4.12 5.56 34.84
C ASP A 562 4.82 5.70 33.49
N GLY A 563 5.84 6.55 33.46
CA GLY A 563 6.60 6.92 32.26
C GLY A 563 7.55 8.10 32.52
N ILE A 564 8.10 8.70 31.47
CA ILE A 564 8.94 9.90 31.57
C ILE A 564 8.09 11.11 31.19
N LEU A 565 7.86 12.00 32.14
CA LEU A 565 7.13 13.25 31.94
C LEU A 565 8.05 14.43 32.17
N ILE A 566 8.09 15.36 31.22
CA ILE A 566 8.87 16.58 31.33
C ILE A 566 7.93 17.77 31.18
N LEU A 567 7.96 18.66 32.17
CA LEU A 567 7.20 19.90 32.21
C LEU A 567 8.15 21.06 31.87
N THR A 568 7.73 21.99 31.02
CA THR A 568 8.45 23.26 30.86
C THR A 568 7.63 24.39 31.45
N SER A 569 8.30 25.37 32.07
CA SER A 569 7.65 26.58 32.58
C SER A 569 8.55 27.80 32.42
N ASN A 570 7.91 28.95 32.19
CA ASN A 570 8.58 30.24 32.19
C ASN A 570 8.40 31.01 33.52
N ARG A 571 7.50 30.53 34.40
CA ARG A 571 6.98 31.22 35.59
C ARG A 571 6.91 30.26 36.78
N VAL A 572 7.96 30.18 37.61
CA VAL A 572 7.98 29.23 38.76
C VAL A 572 7.53 29.87 40.06
N GLY A 573 7.55 31.20 40.15
CA GLY A 573 7.14 31.92 41.35
C GLY A 573 5.67 31.70 41.72
N THR A 574 4.85 31.27 40.76
CA THR A 574 3.40 31.09 40.91
C THR A 574 2.97 29.62 41.02
N PHE A 575 3.89 28.69 41.28
CA PHE A 575 3.58 27.25 41.31
C PHE A 575 2.91 26.81 42.62
N ASP A 576 1.84 26.03 42.51
CA ASP A 576 1.22 25.37 43.68
C ASP A 576 2.21 24.42 44.37
N GLU A 577 2.33 24.53 45.70
CA GLU A 577 3.25 23.72 46.49
C GLU A 577 3.03 22.22 46.35
N ALA A 578 1.80 21.77 46.08
CA ALA A 578 1.47 20.36 45.90
C ALA A 578 2.08 19.74 44.63
N PHE A 579 2.52 20.54 43.66
CA PHE A 579 3.30 20.05 42.51
C PHE A 579 4.76 19.80 42.87
N LYS A 580 5.35 20.63 43.76
CA LYS A 580 6.75 20.49 44.17
C LYS A 580 7.04 19.13 44.80
N SER A 581 6.06 18.55 45.52
CA SER A 581 6.18 17.22 46.12
C SER A 581 6.09 16.05 45.13
N ARG A 582 5.59 16.29 43.90
CA ARG A 582 5.45 15.28 42.84
C ARG A 582 6.58 15.33 41.80
N ILE A 583 7.36 16.41 41.76
CA ILE A 583 8.48 16.59 40.85
C ILE A 583 9.73 15.99 41.46
N GLN A 584 10.32 14.97 40.83
CA GLN A 584 11.57 14.35 41.32
C GLN A 584 12.79 15.22 41.03
N LEU A 585 12.77 15.97 39.92
CA LEU A 585 13.87 16.85 39.54
C LEU A 585 13.36 18.17 38.96
N ALA A 586 13.74 19.28 39.58
CA ALA A 586 13.54 20.62 39.02
C ALA A 586 14.88 21.19 38.55
N LEU A 587 14.99 21.55 37.26
CA LEU A 587 16.16 22.13 36.65
C LEU A 587 15.92 23.60 36.29
N HIS A 588 16.73 24.47 36.88
CA HIS A 588 16.75 25.89 36.60
C HIS A 588 17.70 26.23 35.46
N TYR A 589 17.18 26.93 34.45
CA TYR A 589 17.90 27.47 33.30
C TYR A 589 18.02 28.99 33.43
N PRO A 590 19.12 29.49 34.04
CA PRO A 590 19.37 30.93 34.11
C PRO A 590 19.66 31.51 32.72
N SER A 591 19.66 32.84 32.64
CA SER A 591 20.14 33.57 31.47
C SER A 591 21.59 33.17 31.12
N LEU A 592 21.86 33.03 29.82
CA LEU A 592 23.12 32.49 29.31
C LEU A 592 24.27 33.46 29.56
N ASN A 593 25.36 32.97 30.16
CA ASN A 593 26.58 33.78 30.28
C ASN A 593 27.38 33.81 28.96
N LYS A 594 28.33 34.75 28.84
CA LYS A 594 29.19 34.90 27.64
C LYS A 594 29.88 33.59 27.23
N SER A 595 30.36 32.81 28.19
CA SER A 595 31.03 31.53 27.90
C SER A 595 30.07 30.48 27.32
N GLN A 596 28.82 30.43 27.80
CA GLN A 596 27.77 29.56 27.28
C GLN A 596 27.32 30.01 25.89
N ARG A 597 27.15 31.32 25.66
CA ARG A 597 26.84 31.87 24.33
C ARG A 597 27.92 31.53 23.31
N CYS A 598 29.20 31.69 23.67
CA CYS A 598 30.34 31.28 22.84
C CYS A 598 30.28 29.79 22.47
N ARG A 599 29.96 28.91 23.42
CA ARG A 599 29.76 27.47 23.15
C ARG A 599 28.58 27.22 22.21
N ILE A 600 27.47 27.93 22.39
CA ILE A 600 26.28 27.80 21.53
C ILE A 600 26.61 28.21 20.09
N TRP A 601 27.28 29.35 19.90
CA TRP A 601 27.78 29.79 18.59
C TRP A 601 28.68 28.72 17.95
N LYS A 602 29.69 28.22 18.67
CA LYS A 602 30.57 27.14 18.17
C LYS A 602 29.80 25.88 17.80
N ASN A 603 28.80 25.49 18.59
CA ASN A 603 27.99 24.31 18.29
C ASN A 603 27.16 24.48 17.02
N PHE A 604 26.58 25.67 16.79
CA PHE A 604 25.86 25.94 15.54
C PHE A 604 26.80 26.00 14.33
N ILE A 605 27.95 26.67 14.45
CA ILE A 605 28.96 26.77 13.38
C ILE A 605 29.53 25.39 13.04
N GLY A 606 29.87 24.59 14.05
CA GLY A 606 30.35 23.22 13.86
C GLY A 606 29.34 22.35 13.12
N ARG A 607 28.05 22.45 13.46
CA ARG A 607 26.99 21.75 12.70
C ARG A 607 26.90 22.21 11.24
N LEU A 608 27.08 23.50 10.96
CA LEU A 608 27.11 24.02 9.59
C LEU A 608 28.33 23.48 8.81
N LYS A 609 29.48 23.32 9.47
CA LYS A 609 30.66 22.66 8.88
C LYS A 609 30.38 21.20 8.55
N ASP A 610 29.76 20.46 9.48
CA ASP A 610 29.42 19.04 9.29
C ASP A 610 28.46 18.82 8.11
N LEU A 611 27.53 19.76 7.90
CA LEU A 611 26.58 19.77 6.79
C LEU A 611 27.21 20.17 5.44
N LYS A 612 28.49 20.57 5.42
CA LYS A 612 29.23 21.01 4.21
C LYS A 612 28.47 22.08 3.41
N GLU A 613 27.84 23.01 4.10
CA GLU A 613 27.10 24.10 3.49
C GLU A 613 28.07 24.98 2.67
N PRO A 614 27.83 25.18 1.36
CA PRO A 614 28.61 26.11 0.56
C PRO A 614 28.34 27.55 1.00
N ASP A 615 29.25 28.46 0.64
CA ASP A 615 29.09 29.91 0.80
C ASP A 615 29.09 30.43 2.25
N ILE A 616 29.89 29.81 3.14
CA ILE A 616 30.12 30.30 4.50
C ILE A 616 31.62 30.52 4.73
N ASP A 617 32.00 31.73 5.15
CA ASP A 617 33.36 32.01 5.61
C ASP A 617 33.51 31.58 7.07
N PHE A 618 33.87 30.31 7.26
CA PHE A 618 34.00 29.74 8.60
C PHE A 618 35.14 30.35 9.41
N ASP A 619 36.22 30.76 8.76
CA ASP A 619 37.41 31.27 9.43
C ASP A 619 37.14 32.66 10.02
N ASP A 620 36.46 33.53 9.26
CA ASP A 620 36.02 34.86 9.71
C ASP A 620 35.03 34.77 10.91
N ILE A 621 34.02 33.90 10.79
CA ILE A 621 33.01 33.75 11.84
C ILE A 621 33.63 33.14 13.10
N GLU A 622 34.52 32.14 12.98
CA GLU A 622 35.17 31.51 14.14
C GLU A 622 36.08 32.47 14.91
N CYS A 623 36.79 33.36 14.21
CA CYS A 623 37.58 34.42 14.84
C CYS A 623 36.69 35.42 15.60
N SER A 624 35.49 35.69 15.07
CA SER A 624 34.56 36.69 15.61
C SER A 624 33.55 36.14 16.64
N VAL A 625 33.60 34.85 17.00
CA VAL A 625 32.67 34.25 17.98
C VAL A 625 32.70 34.95 19.34
N LEU A 626 33.88 35.43 19.77
CA LEU A 626 34.01 36.11 21.07
C LEU A 626 33.27 37.45 21.09
N GLU A 627 33.27 38.18 19.97
CA GLU A 627 32.53 39.44 19.80
C GLU A 627 31.04 39.17 19.68
N LEU A 628 30.64 38.17 18.88
CA LEU A 628 29.23 37.76 18.76
C LEU A 628 28.63 37.25 20.08
N ALA A 629 29.46 36.75 21.00
CA ALA A 629 29.04 36.30 22.31
C ALA A 629 28.96 37.42 23.36
N ASP A 630 29.52 38.61 23.10
CA ASP A 630 29.37 39.77 23.98
C ASP A 630 27.91 40.25 24.05
N GLU A 631 27.21 40.18 22.92
CA GLU A 631 25.79 40.50 22.83
C GLU A 631 24.93 39.57 23.70
N ASP A 632 23.95 40.13 24.39
CA ASP A 632 23.10 39.42 25.36
C ASP A 632 21.96 38.67 24.68
N LEU A 633 22.32 37.66 23.88
CA LEU A 633 21.38 36.88 23.07
C LEU A 633 21.05 35.54 23.71
N ASN A 634 19.77 35.14 23.63
CA ASN A 634 19.33 33.80 23.97
C ASN A 634 19.58 32.80 22.81
N GLY A 635 19.44 31.50 23.08
CA GLY A 635 19.73 30.45 22.09
C GLY A 635 18.83 30.48 20.86
N ARG A 636 17.57 30.93 20.99
CA ARG A 636 16.64 31.12 19.86
C ARG A 636 17.07 32.30 19.00
N GLN A 637 17.49 33.40 19.62
CA GLN A 637 17.99 34.60 18.92
C GLN A 637 19.28 34.30 18.16
N ILE A 638 20.22 33.56 18.76
CA ILE A 638 21.45 33.13 18.06
C ILE A 638 21.12 32.31 16.81
N ARG A 639 20.21 31.33 16.92
CA ARG A 639 19.76 30.55 15.76
C ARG A 639 19.12 31.43 14.69
N ASN A 640 18.23 32.34 15.07
CA ASN A 640 17.57 33.25 14.15
C ASN A 640 18.58 34.17 13.46
N ALA A 641 19.57 34.68 14.18
CA ALA A 641 20.63 35.52 13.63
C ALA A 641 21.42 34.79 12.54
N ILE A 642 21.75 33.52 12.75
CA ILE A 642 22.40 32.67 11.75
C ILE A 642 21.50 32.46 10.53
N THR A 643 20.24 32.10 10.73
CA THR A 643 19.30 31.84 9.63
C THR A 643 19.07 33.09 8.77
N ILE A 644 18.81 34.24 9.40
CA ILE A 644 18.59 35.51 8.69
C ILE A 644 19.89 35.97 8.03
N GLY A 645 21.04 35.81 8.72
CA GLY A 645 22.35 36.12 8.15
C GLY A 645 22.62 35.32 6.87
N ARG A 646 22.30 34.02 6.87
CA ARG A 646 22.41 33.16 5.67
C ARG A 646 21.52 33.66 4.52
N GLN A 647 20.27 34.01 4.81
CA GLN A 647 19.35 34.54 3.81
C GLN A 647 19.84 35.86 3.23
N LEU A 648 20.40 36.73 4.08
CA LEU A 648 20.99 38.01 3.66
C LEU A 648 22.21 37.81 2.77
N ALA A 649 23.14 36.94 3.16
CA ALA A 649 24.33 36.61 2.37
C ALA A 649 23.95 36.06 0.99
N LYS A 650 22.98 35.13 0.96
CA LYS A 650 22.44 34.55 -0.28
C LYS A 650 21.78 35.60 -1.18
N PHE A 651 21.01 36.53 -0.60
CA PHE A 651 20.40 37.64 -1.36
C PHE A 651 21.46 38.56 -1.97
N GLN A 652 22.58 38.78 -1.26
CA GLN A 652 23.69 39.61 -1.74
C GLN A 652 24.64 38.87 -2.70
N GLY A 653 24.47 37.56 -2.90
CA GLY A 653 25.39 36.73 -3.68
C GLY A 653 26.79 36.66 -3.07
N LYS A 654 26.91 36.79 -1.75
CA LYS A 654 28.16 36.73 -0.99
C LYS A 654 28.16 35.54 -0.04
N THR A 655 29.35 35.19 0.45
CA THR A 655 29.48 34.22 1.53
C THR A 655 29.02 34.82 2.85
N LEU A 656 28.47 33.99 3.75
CA LEU A 656 28.13 34.41 5.10
C LEU A 656 29.42 34.79 5.84
N SER A 657 29.44 36.00 6.37
CA SER A 657 30.56 36.59 7.12
C SER A 657 30.05 37.25 8.40
N TYR A 658 30.97 37.64 9.29
CA TYR A 658 30.67 38.38 10.50
C TYR A 658 29.85 39.65 10.24
N GLU A 659 30.12 40.39 9.15
CA GLU A 659 29.39 41.61 8.80
C GLU A 659 27.88 41.38 8.68
N HIS A 660 27.49 40.26 8.06
CA HIS A 660 26.08 39.88 7.90
C HIS A 660 25.44 39.57 9.25
N LEU A 661 26.13 38.81 10.13
CA LEU A 661 25.63 38.45 11.46
C LEU A 661 25.52 39.68 12.36
N SER A 662 26.54 40.55 12.36
CA SER A 662 26.58 41.80 13.12
C SER A 662 25.43 42.73 12.71
N LEU A 663 25.16 42.86 11.41
CA LEU A 663 24.03 43.64 10.91
C LEU A 663 22.68 43.08 11.41
N VAL A 664 22.48 41.77 11.32
CA VAL A 664 21.24 41.12 11.77
C VAL A 664 21.03 41.29 13.27
N ILE A 665 22.09 41.12 14.07
CA ILE A 665 22.04 41.32 15.52
C ILE A 665 21.73 42.79 15.84
N LYS A 666 22.37 43.74 15.17
CA LYS A 666 22.11 45.17 15.37
C LYS A 666 20.67 45.56 15.04
N VAL A 667 20.13 45.07 13.93
CA VAL A 667 18.73 45.35 13.52
C VAL A 667 17.75 44.68 14.49
N SER A 668 17.97 43.41 14.85
CA SER A 668 17.11 42.70 15.80
C SER A 668 17.14 43.34 17.20
N GLY A 669 18.31 43.82 17.62
CA GLY A 669 18.52 44.49 18.90
C GLY A 669 17.82 45.84 19.02
N GLN A 670 17.46 46.51 17.91
CA GLN A 670 16.68 47.75 17.96
C GLN A 670 15.29 47.53 18.56
N PHE A 671 14.63 46.43 18.20
CA PHE A 671 13.33 46.05 18.76
C PHE A 671 13.44 45.74 20.25
N GLU A 672 14.49 45.02 20.65
CA GLU A 672 14.69 44.63 22.05
C GLU A 672 15.04 45.83 22.94
N THR A 673 15.83 46.77 22.40
CA THR A 673 16.11 48.05 23.05
C THR A 673 14.84 48.88 23.22
N TYR A 674 14.00 48.93 22.18
CA TYR A 674 12.69 49.58 22.25
C TYR A 674 11.80 48.93 23.32
N ALA A 675 11.72 47.59 23.35
CA ALA A 675 10.94 46.85 24.34
C ALA A 675 11.44 47.04 25.78
N LYS A 676 12.77 47.08 26.01
CA LYS A 676 13.37 47.39 27.31
C LYS A 676 13.08 48.82 27.75
N ASN A 677 13.14 49.79 26.84
CA ASN A 677 12.81 51.18 27.14
C ASN A 677 11.34 51.36 27.55
N THR A 678 10.42 50.60 26.94
CA THR A 678 9.00 50.58 27.34
C THR A 678 8.77 49.97 28.73
N LYS A 679 9.71 49.15 29.23
CA LYS A 679 9.70 48.53 30.56
C LYS A 679 10.62 49.25 31.57
N GLU A 680 10.85 50.55 31.39
CA GLU A 680 11.71 51.38 32.27
C GLU A 680 13.15 50.86 32.42
N GLY A 681 13.69 50.16 31.42
CA GLY A 681 15.07 49.67 31.42
C GLY A 681 15.32 48.40 32.25
N LEU A 682 14.27 47.79 32.81
CA LEU A 682 14.38 46.51 33.52
C LEU A 682 14.42 45.34 32.52
N SER A 683 15.29 44.36 32.78
CA SER A 683 15.29 43.09 32.02
C SER A 683 14.04 42.27 32.31
N ASP A 684 13.65 41.38 31.39
CA ASP A 684 12.52 40.46 31.59
C ASP A 684 12.68 39.58 32.84
N ASP A 685 13.91 39.21 33.20
CA ASP A 685 14.24 38.52 34.46
C ASP A 685 13.94 39.38 35.69
N GLN A 686 14.30 40.67 35.66
CA GLN A 686 14.07 41.59 36.77
C GLN A 686 12.59 41.96 36.93
N VAL A 687 11.87 42.21 35.84
CA VAL A 687 10.42 42.48 35.87
C VAL A 687 9.66 41.28 36.40
N ALA A 688 10.02 40.07 35.96
CA ALA A 688 9.38 38.84 36.42
C ALA A 688 9.67 38.54 37.91
N ARG A 689 10.88 38.84 38.41
CA ARG A 689 11.18 38.76 39.85
C ARG A 689 10.40 39.78 40.67
N ALA A 690 10.30 41.02 40.19
CA ALA A 690 9.58 42.10 40.87
C ALA A 690 8.06 41.84 40.96
N SER A 691 7.52 41.08 40.01
CA SER A 691 6.10 40.69 39.96
C SER A 691 5.80 39.34 40.64
N GLY A 692 6.80 38.68 41.25
CA GLY A 692 6.63 37.37 41.89
C GLY A 692 6.41 36.21 40.92
N ILE A 693 6.69 36.43 39.62
CA ILE A 693 6.47 35.46 38.54
C ILE A 693 7.68 34.50 38.39
N ARG A 694 8.89 34.92 38.80
CA ARG A 694 10.15 34.16 38.65
C ARG A 694 10.90 33.88 39.93
#